data_AF-R9L5L3-F1
#
_entry.id   AF-R9L5L3-F1
#
_cell.length_a   1.000
_cell.length_b   1.000
_cell.length_c   1.000
_cell.angle_alpha   90.00
_cell.angle_beta   90.00
_cell.angle_gamma   90.00
#
_symmetry.space_group_name_H-M   'P 1'
#
loop_
_entity.id
_entity.type
_entity.pdbx_description
1 polymer ?
#
loop_
_entity_poly.entity_id
_entity_poly.type
_entity_poly.pdbx_seq_one_letter_code
_entity_poly.pdbx_strand_id
1 'polypeptide(L)'
;MFDFFRKKNNGGRDEGKGGPDGTSRSSAGEGSTPDPSDKTTRDVLAEFTAAPLPDAVDGLLFRVSMADAASPASGFEAYAARLLSDADAPSLRAIAVEHPVELRRLNTTNLFWSVFDDSTISAGARGTILRIESVLDRLAMISMIMEDDNGAVPANAFTEGQCSEADWRVLRSIANDAGHYLGAADHDNKLDTQYGTTGIRGGNWDLSTRFAAACEEMVLPFRLEYRFVCDSGTGTIVADVSMPAPDVFLKSRFDEAAGQWVDVSAQRANAAAAYGLRLAALIASAAFGSSVGITRVIVNGKEGSIAGATIMSLEFARIPFTMGTMAAIRDGRFSAPETECDPAALFDMLHLQNSAFNLADDGSLQPVEPLEVELAVVRTPVAEDDRELSPELRDLLHADTVRELDVMSEQDADLAARYRAIMDEKDDSLLLAVAQLEDIVAETSKATEEEEAARALRESGVTVKPLYCENVFARYLTSVVESDPAVRYQRMSDIGQAARSSLSRIYRDMGDLDAAEAQARVCIELAPTSAPAYNDLITCFAEGDHYDRIIEVAKDALRVAVTGNDISYVFYRLAFAYWQTGRLREALACYLRVPEGSPMGEAAQRERNDLLSEMGNNVPGNDWDPTACLRTAGVPLAPLDDVMEVVGRALVLLCDQNMPLAAAPLASLVASTQRNDILHAVAASLRQGV
;
A
#
# COMPACT_ATOMS: atom_id res chain seq x y z
N MET A 1 -11.06 -15.81 11.01
CA MET A 1 -11.50 -16.38 9.72
C MET A 1 -10.27 -16.50 8.82
N PHE A 2 -9.28 -17.27 9.27
CA PHE A 2 -8.01 -17.53 8.59
C PHE A 2 -7.65 -18.98 8.89
N ASP A 3 -8.21 -19.90 8.12
CA ASP A 3 -7.78 -21.30 8.06
C ASP A 3 -8.60 -21.99 6.97
N PHE A 4 -8.27 -21.73 5.71
CA PHE A 4 -8.75 -22.56 4.61
C PHE A 4 -7.64 -22.68 3.58
N PHE A 5 -7.33 -23.93 3.22
CA PHE A 5 -6.26 -24.40 2.32
C PHE A 5 -4.91 -24.77 2.96
N ARG A 6 -4.95 -25.72 3.91
CA ARG A 6 -3.89 -26.73 4.04
C ARG A 6 -4.46 -28.14 4.01
N LYS A 7 -3.93 -28.94 3.07
CA LYS A 7 -4.02 -30.41 2.86
C LYS A 7 -5.20 -30.97 2.06
N LYS A 8 -4.84 -31.57 0.92
CA LYS A 8 -4.93 -33.02 0.73
C LYS A 8 -4.04 -33.49 -0.42
N ASN A 9 -2.97 -34.20 -0.09
CA ASN A 9 -2.56 -35.36 -0.88
C ASN A 9 -2.03 -36.40 0.11
N ASN A 10 -2.80 -37.48 0.28
CA ASN A 10 -2.42 -38.64 1.07
C ASN A 10 -3.01 -39.88 0.38
N GLY A 11 -2.14 -40.83 0.09
CA GLY A 11 -2.45 -42.15 -0.47
C GLY A 11 -1.18 -42.71 -1.14
N GLY A 12 -0.56 -43.82 -0.74
CA GLY A 12 -0.98 -44.85 0.20
C GLY A 12 0.21 -45.67 0.71
N ARG A 13 -0.13 -46.59 1.61
CA ARG A 13 0.71 -47.50 2.42
C ARG A 13 1.29 -48.66 1.61
N ASP A 14 2.45 -49.15 2.05
CA ASP A 14 2.69 -50.55 2.52
C ASP A 14 4.10 -50.60 3.18
N GLU A 15 4.19 -50.73 4.51
CA GLU A 15 4.32 -51.96 5.31
C GLU A 15 5.69 -52.69 5.21
N GLY A 16 6.44 -52.73 6.34
CA GLY A 16 7.25 -53.90 6.66
C GLY A 16 8.56 -53.75 7.47
N LYS A 17 8.43 -53.78 8.81
CA LYS A 17 9.31 -54.44 9.83
C LYS A 17 10.59 -53.78 10.37
N GLY A 18 10.58 -53.58 11.70
CA GLY A 18 11.59 -54.11 12.62
C GLY A 18 12.39 -53.10 13.48
N GLY A 19 12.03 -52.93 14.77
CA GLY A 19 12.85 -52.24 15.79
C GLY A 19 14.05 -53.09 16.28
N PRO A 20 14.78 -52.73 17.38
CA PRO A 20 14.42 -51.78 18.45
C PRO A 20 15.54 -50.79 18.88
N ASP A 21 15.20 -49.98 19.89
CA ASP A 21 16.02 -49.03 20.65
C ASP A 21 17.49 -49.42 20.89
N GLY A 22 18.37 -48.43 20.70
CA GLY A 22 19.77 -48.48 21.08
C GLY A 22 20.33 -47.06 21.19
N THR A 23 20.30 -46.51 22.40
CA THR A 23 21.05 -45.31 22.78
C THR A 23 22.53 -45.48 22.44
N SER A 24 23.04 -44.67 21.51
CA SER A 24 24.47 -44.37 21.43
C SER A 24 24.68 -42.95 20.94
N ARG A 25 25.19 -42.11 21.85
CA ARG A 25 25.85 -40.84 21.57
C ARG A 25 26.89 -41.04 20.47
N SER A 26 26.79 -40.31 19.36
CA SER A 26 27.94 -40.01 18.50
C SER A 26 28.12 -38.50 18.41
N SER A 27 29.22 -38.07 19.03
CA SER A 27 30.04 -36.90 18.70
C SER A 27 29.47 -35.88 17.72
N ALA A 28 29.33 -34.65 18.21
CA ALA A 28 29.43 -33.44 17.40
C ALA A 28 30.63 -33.56 16.44
N GLY A 29 30.33 -33.72 15.15
CA GLY A 29 31.26 -33.42 14.09
C GLY A 29 31.18 -31.93 13.83
N GLU A 30 32.33 -31.27 13.94
CA GLU A 30 32.56 -29.90 13.50
C GLU A 30 31.96 -29.71 12.10
N GLY A 31 31.09 -28.70 11.95
CA GLY A 31 30.46 -28.38 10.69
C GLY A 31 31.52 -28.00 9.67
N SER A 32 31.83 -28.93 8.77
CA SER A 32 32.50 -28.61 7.51
C SER A 32 31.61 -27.64 6.75
N THR A 33 32.08 -26.41 6.57
CA THR A 33 31.54 -25.49 5.56
C THR A 33 31.49 -26.24 4.22
N PRO A 34 30.35 -26.23 3.49
CA PRO A 34 30.27 -26.86 2.18
C PRO A 34 31.38 -26.30 1.28
N ASP A 35 31.97 -27.17 0.47
CA ASP A 35 32.97 -26.79 -0.54
C ASP A 35 32.33 -25.69 -1.43
N PRO A 36 33.01 -24.56 -1.70
CA PRO A 36 32.46 -23.50 -2.56
C PRO A 36 32.00 -23.99 -3.94
N SER A 37 32.42 -25.18 -4.36
CA SER A 37 31.97 -25.87 -5.57
C SER A 37 30.56 -26.49 -5.53
N ASP A 38 29.91 -26.58 -4.35
CA ASP A 38 28.57 -27.20 -4.17
C ASP A 38 27.41 -26.19 -4.06
N LYS A 39 27.68 -24.88 -4.02
CA LYS A 39 26.63 -23.85 -3.91
C LYS A 39 25.81 -23.73 -5.19
N THR A 40 24.50 -23.62 -5.08
CA THR A 40 23.61 -23.25 -6.19
C THR A 40 23.51 -21.73 -6.34
N THR A 41 23.03 -21.25 -7.48
CA THR A 41 22.72 -19.82 -7.67
C THR A 41 21.70 -19.32 -6.63
N ARG A 42 20.74 -20.18 -6.22
CA ARG A 42 19.77 -19.87 -5.16
C ARG A 42 20.44 -19.69 -3.81
N ASP A 43 21.43 -20.51 -3.48
CA ASP A 43 22.18 -20.39 -2.21
C ASP A 43 22.95 -19.07 -2.16
N VAL A 44 23.60 -18.69 -3.27
CA VAL A 44 24.30 -17.40 -3.37
C VAL A 44 23.32 -16.24 -3.16
N LEU A 45 22.14 -16.29 -3.77
CA LEU A 45 21.12 -15.25 -3.62
C LEU A 45 20.48 -15.22 -2.22
N ALA A 46 20.34 -16.37 -1.56
CA ALA A 46 19.76 -16.47 -0.22
C ALA A 46 20.62 -15.77 0.85
N GLU A 47 21.94 -15.69 0.64
CA GLU A 47 22.86 -14.99 1.56
C GLU A 47 22.49 -13.52 1.76
N PHE A 48 21.96 -12.84 0.73
CA PHE A 48 21.55 -11.42 0.81
C PHE A 48 20.34 -11.16 1.73
N THR A 49 19.58 -12.21 2.05
CA THR A 49 18.47 -12.13 3.01
C THR A 49 18.79 -12.78 4.36
N ALA A 50 19.93 -13.46 4.47
CA ALA A 50 20.33 -14.18 5.68
C ALA A 50 21.12 -13.30 6.67
N ALA A 51 21.62 -12.16 6.21
CA ALA A 51 22.38 -11.18 7.00
C ALA A 51 21.94 -9.76 6.63
N PRO A 52 22.28 -8.73 7.43
CA PRO A 52 22.12 -7.34 7.01
C PRO A 52 22.73 -7.11 5.62
N LEU A 53 21.99 -6.43 4.73
CA LEU A 53 22.37 -6.29 3.33
C LEU A 53 23.82 -5.80 3.11
N PRO A 54 24.34 -4.79 3.85
CA PRO A 54 25.74 -4.38 3.71
C PRO A 54 26.74 -5.50 4.03
N ASP A 55 26.45 -6.35 5.02
CA ASP A 55 27.32 -7.46 5.41
C ASP A 55 27.34 -8.56 4.35
N ALA A 56 26.18 -8.86 3.74
CA ALA A 56 26.09 -9.83 2.65
C ALA A 56 26.84 -9.37 1.40
N VAL A 57 26.71 -8.08 1.04
CA VAL A 57 27.46 -7.46 -0.07
C VAL A 57 28.96 -7.52 0.20
N ASP A 58 29.42 -7.01 1.34
CA ASP A 58 30.84 -7.00 1.69
C ASP A 58 31.41 -8.42 1.77
N GLY A 59 30.63 -9.37 2.29
CA GLY A 59 30.98 -10.78 2.36
C GLY A 59 31.22 -11.39 0.97
N LEU A 60 30.33 -11.16 0.01
CA LEU A 60 30.52 -11.62 -1.36
C LEU A 60 31.76 -10.99 -2.01
N LEU A 61 31.89 -9.66 -1.92
CA LEU A 61 33.03 -8.93 -2.50
C LEU A 61 34.37 -9.43 -1.93
N PHE A 62 34.43 -9.64 -0.62
CA PHE A 62 35.60 -10.20 0.05
C PHE A 62 35.90 -11.62 -0.43
N ARG A 63 34.90 -12.52 -0.48
CA ARG A 63 35.09 -13.90 -0.95
C ARG A 63 35.64 -13.95 -2.37
N VAL A 64 35.10 -13.14 -3.28
CA VAL A 64 35.58 -13.07 -4.67
C VAL A 64 36.99 -12.49 -4.75
N SER A 65 37.32 -11.46 -3.94
CA SER A 65 38.67 -10.88 -3.91
C SER A 65 39.76 -11.84 -3.40
N MET A 66 39.36 -12.81 -2.57
CA MET A 66 40.24 -13.83 -1.99
C MET A 66 40.32 -15.11 -2.82
N ALA A 67 39.55 -15.23 -3.91
CA ALA A 67 39.54 -16.41 -4.75
C ALA A 67 40.89 -16.59 -5.47
N ASP A 68 41.35 -17.84 -5.56
CA ASP A 68 42.59 -18.20 -6.25
C ASP A 68 42.39 -19.46 -7.12
N ALA A 69 43.46 -19.94 -7.74
CA ALA A 69 43.39 -21.12 -8.61
C ALA A 69 43.05 -22.43 -7.86
N ALA A 70 43.24 -22.47 -6.53
CA ALA A 70 42.93 -23.64 -5.71
C ALA A 70 41.48 -23.60 -5.19
N SER A 71 40.91 -22.40 -5.01
CA SER A 71 39.52 -22.18 -4.63
C SER A 71 38.92 -21.01 -5.43
N PRO A 72 38.59 -21.22 -6.72
CA PRO A 72 38.06 -20.16 -7.56
C PRO A 72 36.64 -19.77 -7.13
N ALA A 73 36.30 -18.49 -7.25
CA ALA A 73 34.91 -18.05 -7.17
C ALA A 73 34.13 -18.63 -8.34
N SER A 74 32.85 -18.97 -8.11
CA SER A 74 31.98 -19.38 -9.21
C SER A 74 31.77 -18.23 -10.22
N GLY A 75 31.48 -18.54 -11.48
CA GLY A 75 31.25 -17.51 -12.50
C GLY A 75 30.04 -16.62 -12.18
N PHE A 76 29.02 -17.16 -11.49
CA PHE A 76 27.90 -16.39 -10.98
C PHE A 76 28.30 -15.42 -9.87
N GLU A 77 29.09 -15.87 -8.88
CA GLU A 77 29.58 -15.00 -7.79
C GLU A 77 30.53 -13.91 -8.30
N ALA A 78 31.43 -14.25 -9.22
CA ALA A 78 32.35 -13.29 -9.83
C ALA A 78 31.57 -12.21 -10.61
N TYR A 79 30.54 -12.61 -11.37
CA TYR A 79 29.68 -11.67 -12.08
C TYR A 79 28.86 -10.79 -11.12
N ALA A 80 28.26 -11.37 -10.08
CA ALA A 80 27.53 -10.62 -9.06
C ALA A 80 28.41 -9.58 -8.36
N ALA A 81 29.63 -9.96 -7.96
CA ALA A 81 30.59 -9.04 -7.34
C ALA A 81 30.98 -7.88 -8.28
N ARG A 82 31.13 -8.15 -9.58
CA ARG A 82 31.35 -7.11 -10.60
C ARG A 82 30.19 -6.13 -10.67
N LEU A 83 28.96 -6.62 -10.82
CA LEU A 83 27.77 -5.75 -10.91
C LEU A 83 27.56 -4.90 -9.65
N LEU A 84 27.75 -5.49 -8.47
CA LEU A 84 27.64 -4.76 -7.20
C LEU A 84 28.74 -3.70 -7.06
N SER A 85 29.97 -4.00 -7.51
CA SER A 85 31.04 -3.00 -7.55
C SER A 85 30.71 -1.85 -8.50
N ASP A 86 30.18 -2.16 -9.69
CA ASP A 86 29.77 -1.17 -10.70
C ASP A 86 28.60 -0.28 -10.23
N ALA A 87 27.75 -0.81 -9.34
CA ALA A 87 26.62 -0.14 -8.69
C ALA A 87 27.00 0.70 -7.46
N ASP A 88 28.29 0.76 -7.11
CA ASP A 88 28.83 1.43 -5.92
C ASP A 88 28.30 0.85 -4.59
N ALA A 89 28.10 -0.48 -4.55
CA ALA A 89 27.59 -1.18 -3.38
C ALA A 89 28.45 -1.01 -2.09
N PRO A 90 29.78 -0.81 -2.13
CA PRO A 90 30.57 -0.52 -0.92
C PRO A 90 30.13 0.74 -0.16
N SER A 91 29.47 1.70 -0.84
CA SER A 91 28.92 2.90 -0.19
C SER A 91 27.66 2.60 0.64
N LEU A 92 27.00 1.45 0.43
CA LEU A 92 25.74 1.08 1.09
C LEU A 92 25.86 1.07 2.61
N ARG A 93 27.01 0.66 3.16
CA ARG A 93 27.22 0.60 4.60
C ARG A 93 27.07 1.97 5.26
N ALA A 94 27.58 3.04 4.62
CA ALA A 94 27.44 4.39 5.15
C ALA A 94 25.97 4.85 5.17
N ILE A 95 25.22 4.48 4.12
CA ILE A 95 23.78 4.77 4.01
C ILE A 95 23.00 4.02 5.10
N ALA A 96 23.28 2.72 5.26
CA ALA A 96 22.57 1.83 6.18
C ALA A 96 22.80 2.17 7.67
N VAL A 97 23.86 2.92 8.00
CA VAL A 97 24.12 3.43 9.36
C VAL A 97 23.16 4.57 9.71
N GLU A 98 22.83 5.43 8.75
CA GLU A 98 21.98 6.59 8.95
C GLU A 98 20.49 6.27 8.73
N HIS A 99 20.21 5.34 7.82
CA HIS A 99 18.86 4.96 7.41
C HIS A 99 18.71 3.43 7.45
N PRO A 100 17.76 2.87 8.21
CA PRO A 100 17.49 1.43 8.16
C PRO A 100 17.11 0.99 6.74
N VAL A 101 17.84 0.02 6.21
CA VAL A 101 17.55 -0.62 4.92
C VAL A 101 17.39 -2.12 5.15
N GLU A 102 16.17 -2.63 4.91
CA GLU A 102 15.89 -4.06 4.92
C GLU A 102 15.74 -4.58 3.49
N LEU A 103 16.13 -5.82 3.24
CA LEU A 103 15.89 -6.49 1.97
C LEU A 103 14.95 -7.69 2.19
N ARG A 104 13.91 -7.78 1.37
CA ARG A 104 12.92 -8.87 1.41
C ARG A 104 12.88 -9.58 0.07
N ARG A 105 12.44 -10.83 0.07
CA ARG A 105 12.13 -11.60 -1.14
C ARG A 105 10.61 -11.63 -1.32
N LEU A 106 10.12 -11.17 -2.46
CA LEU A 106 8.69 -11.15 -2.77
C LEU A 106 8.22 -12.55 -3.16
N ASN A 107 7.10 -13.00 -2.59
CA ASN A 107 6.54 -14.33 -2.90
C ASN A 107 5.87 -14.39 -4.28
N THR A 108 5.44 -13.26 -4.82
CA THR A 108 4.72 -13.16 -6.10
C THR A 108 5.67 -13.28 -7.29
N THR A 109 6.76 -12.51 -7.28
CA THR A 109 7.74 -12.45 -8.38
C THR A 109 9.03 -13.20 -8.10
N ASN A 110 9.28 -13.62 -6.84
CA ASN A 110 10.57 -14.16 -6.37
C ASN A 110 11.76 -13.19 -6.53
N LEU A 111 11.48 -11.89 -6.70
CA LEU A 111 12.47 -10.81 -6.77
C LEU A 111 12.72 -10.19 -5.40
N PHE A 112 13.71 -9.32 -5.31
CA PHE A 112 14.07 -8.60 -4.11
C PHE A 112 13.30 -7.28 -3.99
N TRP A 113 13.09 -6.85 -2.76
CA TRP A 113 12.46 -5.57 -2.45
C TRP A 113 13.14 -4.94 -1.24
N SER A 114 13.77 -3.80 -1.46
CA SER A 114 14.36 -2.97 -0.41
C SER A 114 13.28 -2.12 0.27
N VAL A 115 13.26 -2.17 1.60
CA VAL A 115 12.37 -1.39 2.46
C VAL A 115 13.21 -0.35 3.18
N PHE A 116 12.88 0.92 2.96
CA PHE A 116 13.51 2.08 3.58
C PHE A 116 12.51 3.26 3.58
N ASP A 117 12.75 4.25 4.44
CA ASP A 117 11.93 5.46 4.50
C ASP A 117 12.38 6.48 3.44
N ASP A 118 11.64 6.54 2.34
CA ASP A 118 11.91 7.42 1.20
C ASP A 118 11.86 8.92 1.59
N SER A 119 11.19 9.28 2.69
CA SER A 119 11.05 10.67 3.12
C SER A 119 12.29 11.23 3.83
N THR A 120 13.16 10.34 4.31
CA THR A 120 14.34 10.73 5.11
C THR A 120 15.66 10.60 4.36
N ILE A 121 15.67 9.89 3.23
CA ILE A 121 16.89 9.56 2.49
C ILE A 121 17.16 10.56 1.36
N SER A 122 18.44 10.85 1.09
CA SER A 122 18.82 11.69 -0.05
C SER A 122 18.57 10.99 -1.39
N ALA A 123 18.31 11.76 -2.47
CA ALA A 123 18.12 11.20 -3.81
C ALA A 123 19.31 10.34 -4.29
N GLY A 124 20.54 10.72 -3.92
CA GLY A 124 21.74 9.95 -4.24
C GLY A 124 21.78 8.60 -3.52
N ALA A 125 21.48 8.59 -2.21
CA ALA A 125 21.45 7.37 -1.41
C ALA A 125 20.30 6.43 -1.84
N ARG A 126 19.11 6.99 -2.12
CA ARG A 126 18.00 6.27 -2.75
C ARG A 126 18.42 5.61 -4.06
N GLY A 127 19.07 6.36 -4.93
CA GLY A 127 19.59 5.84 -6.21
C GLY A 127 20.57 4.69 -6.02
N THR A 128 21.45 4.74 -5.03
CA THR A 128 22.36 3.62 -4.69
C THR A 128 21.59 2.38 -4.27
N ILE A 129 20.61 2.50 -3.37
CA ILE A 129 19.81 1.36 -2.91
C ILE A 129 19.08 0.70 -4.09
N LEU A 130 18.41 1.50 -4.93
CA LEU A 130 17.66 0.97 -6.08
C LEU A 130 18.57 0.38 -7.16
N ARG A 131 19.79 0.91 -7.35
CA ARG A 131 20.80 0.27 -8.22
C ARG A 131 21.19 -1.11 -7.70
N ILE A 132 21.42 -1.24 -6.39
CA ILE A 132 21.76 -2.53 -5.77
C ILE A 132 20.59 -3.50 -5.86
N GLU A 133 19.35 -3.06 -5.57
CA GLU A 133 18.14 -3.85 -5.78
C GLU A 133 18.06 -4.38 -7.21
N SER A 134 18.23 -3.50 -8.21
CA SER A 134 18.19 -3.92 -9.62
C SER A 134 19.27 -4.95 -9.98
N VAL A 135 20.45 -4.88 -9.38
CA VAL A 135 21.51 -5.89 -9.58
C VAL A 135 21.06 -7.23 -9.03
N LEU A 136 20.50 -7.25 -7.82
CA LEU A 136 20.02 -8.48 -7.20
C LEU A 136 18.82 -9.07 -7.95
N ASP A 137 17.92 -8.24 -8.47
CA ASP A 137 16.78 -8.67 -9.29
C ASP A 137 17.23 -9.25 -10.62
N ARG A 138 18.16 -8.60 -11.32
CA ARG A 138 18.74 -9.16 -12.55
C ARG A 138 19.46 -10.47 -12.28
N LEU A 139 20.22 -10.59 -11.19
CA LEU A 139 20.84 -11.86 -10.79
C LEU A 139 19.81 -12.95 -10.46
N ALA A 140 18.69 -12.59 -9.83
CA ALA A 140 17.58 -13.51 -9.59
C ALA A 140 16.94 -13.98 -10.91
N MET A 141 16.69 -13.06 -11.84
CA MET A 141 16.15 -13.41 -13.17
C MET A 141 17.14 -14.23 -14.00
N ILE A 142 18.44 -13.94 -13.93
CA ILE A 142 19.50 -14.77 -14.52
C ILE A 142 19.45 -16.17 -13.92
N SER A 143 19.37 -16.30 -12.58
CA SER A 143 19.19 -17.60 -11.92
C SER A 143 17.93 -18.34 -12.41
N MET A 144 16.81 -17.65 -12.59
CA MET A 144 15.58 -18.26 -13.13
C MET A 144 15.74 -18.72 -14.58
N ILE A 145 16.47 -17.99 -15.42
CA ILE A 145 16.78 -18.40 -16.80
C ILE A 145 17.74 -19.60 -16.82
N MET A 146 18.67 -19.67 -15.86
CA MET A 146 19.64 -20.75 -15.74
C MET A 146 19.02 -22.03 -15.20
N GLU A 147 18.02 -21.91 -14.33
CA GLU A 147 17.19 -22.99 -13.84
C GLU A 147 16.28 -23.51 -14.95
N ASP A 148 16.77 -24.47 -15.74
CA ASP A 148 15.90 -25.30 -16.60
C ASP A 148 14.76 -25.95 -15.75
N ASP A 149 13.76 -26.56 -16.40
CA ASP A 149 12.63 -27.29 -15.76
C ASP A 149 13.03 -28.37 -14.71
N ASN A 150 14.33 -28.63 -14.53
CA ASN A 150 14.90 -29.67 -13.65
C ASN A 150 15.40 -29.17 -12.27
N GLY A 151 15.25 -27.88 -11.93
CA GLY A 151 15.51 -27.37 -10.57
C GLY A 151 16.79 -26.56 -10.39
N ALA A 152 17.27 -26.44 -9.15
CA ALA A 152 18.38 -25.55 -8.77
C ALA A 152 19.70 -25.94 -9.45
N VAL A 153 20.44 -24.94 -9.95
CA VAL A 153 21.65 -25.14 -10.75
C VAL A 153 22.90 -24.71 -9.97
N PRO A 154 24.02 -25.46 -10.06
CA PRO A 154 25.28 -25.08 -9.43
C PRO A 154 25.75 -23.69 -9.90
N ALA A 155 26.22 -22.86 -8.98
CA ALA A 155 26.68 -21.49 -9.27
C ALA A 155 27.90 -21.47 -10.22
N ASN A 156 28.68 -22.56 -10.25
CA ASN A 156 29.83 -22.74 -11.14
C ASN A 156 29.46 -23.29 -12.53
N ALA A 157 28.19 -23.60 -12.79
CA ALA A 157 27.76 -24.16 -14.07
C ALA A 157 27.89 -23.16 -15.24
N PHE A 158 28.00 -21.87 -14.94
CA PHE A 158 28.11 -20.80 -15.92
C PHE A 158 29.35 -19.93 -15.68
N THR A 159 29.92 -19.45 -16.78
CA THR A 159 31.01 -18.48 -16.77
C THR A 159 30.46 -17.06 -16.60
N GLU A 160 31.32 -16.11 -16.20
CA GLU A 160 30.99 -14.68 -16.19
C GLU A 160 30.44 -14.20 -17.55
N GLY A 161 30.97 -14.73 -18.66
CA GLY A 161 30.52 -14.38 -20.00
C GLY A 161 29.10 -14.81 -20.30
N GLN A 162 28.72 -16.02 -19.87
CA GLN A 162 27.35 -16.51 -20.01
C GLN A 162 26.37 -15.74 -19.11
N CYS A 163 26.78 -15.40 -17.88
CA CYS A 163 25.99 -14.52 -17.00
C CYS A 163 25.81 -13.13 -17.63
N SER A 164 26.87 -12.57 -18.22
CA SER A 164 26.82 -11.27 -18.91
C SER A 164 25.82 -11.28 -20.08
N GLU A 165 25.78 -12.34 -20.89
CA GLU A 165 24.81 -12.43 -21.99
C GLU A 165 23.38 -12.68 -21.48
N ALA A 166 23.23 -13.46 -20.41
CA ALA A 166 21.94 -13.67 -19.76
C ALA A 166 21.37 -12.37 -19.18
N ASP A 167 22.19 -11.47 -18.62
CA ASP A 167 21.73 -10.17 -18.11
C ASP A 167 21.16 -9.29 -19.24
N TRP A 168 21.86 -9.18 -20.37
CA TRP A 168 21.32 -8.48 -21.54
C TRP A 168 20.03 -9.12 -22.05
N ARG A 169 19.89 -10.45 -21.93
CA ARG A 169 18.65 -11.16 -22.28
C ARG A 169 17.51 -10.79 -21.33
N VAL A 170 17.77 -10.69 -20.03
CA VAL A 170 16.79 -10.23 -19.03
C VAL A 170 16.24 -8.86 -19.45
N LEU A 171 17.12 -7.90 -19.75
CA LEU A 171 16.71 -6.52 -20.09
C LEU A 171 15.84 -6.45 -21.35
N ARG A 172 16.17 -7.21 -22.39
CA ARG A 172 15.41 -7.17 -23.67
C ARG A 172 14.17 -8.06 -23.71
N SER A 173 13.98 -8.94 -22.73
CA SER A 173 12.90 -9.94 -22.73
C SER A 173 11.65 -9.53 -21.95
N ILE A 174 11.65 -8.38 -21.27
CA ILE A 174 10.52 -7.97 -20.40
C ILE A 174 9.16 -7.90 -21.12
N ALA A 175 9.15 -7.65 -22.43
CA ALA A 175 7.92 -7.58 -23.21
C ALA A 175 7.40 -8.96 -23.67
N ASN A 176 8.15 -10.05 -23.45
CA ASN A 176 7.76 -11.37 -23.95
C ASN A 176 6.43 -11.86 -23.36
N ASP A 177 6.15 -11.50 -22.11
CA ASP A 177 4.91 -11.87 -21.42
C ASP A 177 3.72 -10.95 -21.74
N ALA A 178 3.88 -9.97 -22.64
CA ALA A 178 2.79 -9.08 -23.04
C ALA A 178 1.53 -9.86 -23.48
N GLY A 179 1.68 -11.02 -24.12
CA GLY A 179 0.56 -11.86 -24.54
C GLY A 179 -0.25 -12.43 -23.37
N HIS A 180 0.40 -12.72 -22.24
CA HIS A 180 -0.27 -13.17 -21.02
C HIS A 180 -1.20 -12.06 -20.48
N TYR A 181 -0.66 -10.85 -20.35
CA TYR A 181 -1.42 -9.71 -19.85
C TYR A 181 -2.56 -9.29 -20.79
N LEU A 182 -2.35 -9.34 -22.11
CA LEU A 182 -3.39 -8.98 -23.08
C LEU A 182 -4.63 -9.89 -22.99
N GLY A 183 -4.44 -11.16 -22.60
CA GLY A 183 -5.51 -12.14 -22.42
C GLY A 183 -6.23 -12.06 -21.07
N ALA A 184 -5.82 -11.17 -20.16
CA ALA A 184 -6.29 -11.17 -18.78
C ALA A 184 -7.80 -10.88 -18.62
N ALA A 185 -8.43 -10.19 -19.60
CA ALA A 185 -9.87 -9.88 -19.58
C ALA A 185 -10.77 -11.14 -19.58
N ASP A 186 -10.24 -12.28 -20.02
CA ASP A 186 -10.94 -13.56 -20.05
C ASP A 186 -10.94 -14.26 -18.68
N HIS A 187 -10.08 -13.81 -17.75
CA HIS A 187 -9.95 -14.37 -16.42
C HIS A 187 -10.87 -13.66 -15.41
N ASP A 188 -11.18 -14.37 -14.32
CA ASP A 188 -11.96 -13.83 -13.22
C ASP A 188 -11.16 -12.79 -12.42
N ASN A 189 -11.80 -11.69 -12.04
CA ASN A 189 -11.17 -10.65 -11.22
C ASN A 189 -11.51 -10.87 -9.75
N LYS A 190 -10.53 -11.41 -9.02
CA LYS A 190 -10.68 -11.74 -7.59
C LYS A 190 -10.93 -10.53 -6.69
N LEU A 191 -10.65 -9.32 -7.17
CA LEU A 191 -10.82 -8.07 -6.42
C LEU A 191 -12.04 -7.26 -6.89
N ASP A 192 -12.80 -7.76 -7.86
CA ASP A 192 -13.99 -7.07 -8.36
C ASP A 192 -15.10 -6.98 -7.29
N THR A 193 -15.15 -7.96 -6.38
CA THR A 193 -16.09 -7.96 -5.26
C THR A 193 -15.43 -7.50 -3.96
N GLN A 194 -15.96 -6.44 -3.37
CA GLN A 194 -15.54 -5.92 -2.07
C GLN A 194 -16.70 -5.96 -1.09
N TYR A 195 -16.54 -6.74 -0.01
CA TYR A 195 -17.53 -6.87 1.08
C TYR A 195 -18.97 -7.05 0.57
N GLY A 196 -19.17 -8.00 -0.35
CA GLY A 196 -20.49 -8.34 -0.89
C GLY A 196 -20.98 -7.46 -2.05
N THR A 197 -20.26 -6.39 -2.41
CA THR A 197 -20.58 -5.56 -3.58
C THR A 197 -19.64 -5.86 -4.73
N THR A 198 -20.18 -6.20 -5.89
CA THR A 198 -19.43 -6.48 -7.12
C THR A 198 -19.49 -5.28 -8.05
N GLY A 199 -18.34 -4.90 -8.63
CA GLY A 199 -18.25 -3.84 -9.63
C GLY A 199 -18.97 -4.17 -10.93
N ILE A 200 -19.18 -3.15 -11.75
CA ILE A 200 -19.65 -3.34 -13.12
C ILE A 200 -18.50 -3.95 -13.91
N ARG A 201 -18.73 -5.07 -14.61
CA ARG A 201 -17.72 -5.64 -15.51
C ARG A 201 -17.31 -4.64 -16.58
N GLY A 202 -16.02 -4.32 -16.66
CA GLY A 202 -15.47 -3.27 -17.51
C GLY A 202 -15.75 -1.84 -17.04
N GLY A 203 -16.38 -1.66 -15.88
CA GLY A 203 -16.47 -0.40 -15.14
C GLY A 203 -15.13 -0.06 -14.49
N ASN A 204 -15.02 1.16 -13.95
CA ASN A 204 -13.73 1.65 -13.47
C ASN A 204 -13.16 0.83 -12.31
N TRP A 205 -13.99 0.26 -11.44
CA TRP A 205 -13.50 -0.59 -10.35
C TRP A 205 -12.84 -1.87 -10.88
N ASP A 206 -13.53 -2.57 -11.78
CA ASP A 206 -13.03 -3.79 -12.43
C ASP A 206 -11.75 -3.49 -13.24
N LEU A 207 -11.75 -2.39 -14.02
CA LEU A 207 -10.57 -1.96 -14.79
C LEU A 207 -9.37 -1.64 -13.90
N SER A 208 -9.58 -0.89 -12.82
CA SER A 208 -8.52 -0.43 -11.93
C SER A 208 -7.85 -1.60 -11.22
N THR A 209 -8.65 -2.52 -10.71
CA THR A 209 -8.14 -3.69 -9.98
C THR A 209 -7.44 -4.69 -10.91
N ARG A 210 -7.94 -4.89 -12.14
CA ARG A 210 -7.25 -5.72 -13.16
C ARG A 210 -5.91 -5.11 -13.60
N PHE A 211 -5.91 -3.82 -13.89
CA PHE A 211 -4.69 -3.14 -14.36
C PHE A 211 -3.63 -3.13 -13.26
N ALA A 212 -4.00 -2.76 -12.03
CA ALA A 212 -3.08 -2.80 -10.90
C ALA A 212 -2.58 -4.23 -10.62
N ALA A 213 -3.45 -5.24 -10.65
CA ALA A 213 -3.03 -6.64 -10.49
C ALA A 213 -2.01 -7.06 -11.56
N ALA A 214 -2.23 -6.69 -12.82
CA ALA A 214 -1.30 -6.98 -13.89
C ALA A 214 0.07 -6.31 -13.67
N CYS A 215 0.11 -5.06 -13.22
CA CYS A 215 1.35 -4.36 -12.88
C CYS A 215 2.09 -5.00 -11.70
N GLU A 216 1.39 -5.39 -10.62
CA GLU A 216 1.99 -6.06 -9.45
C GLU A 216 2.50 -7.48 -9.73
N GLU A 217 2.01 -8.13 -10.80
CA GLU A 217 2.45 -9.45 -11.24
C GLU A 217 3.66 -9.39 -12.19
N MET A 218 4.09 -8.21 -12.65
CA MET A 218 5.21 -8.09 -13.59
C MET A 218 6.55 -8.44 -12.95
N VAL A 219 7.29 -9.34 -13.60
CA VAL A 219 8.67 -9.70 -13.20
C VAL A 219 9.64 -8.80 -13.96
N LEU A 220 10.05 -7.71 -13.32
CA LEU A 220 10.87 -6.66 -13.93
C LEU A 220 12.25 -6.53 -13.25
N PRO A 221 13.33 -6.24 -14.00
CA PRO A 221 14.67 -6.05 -13.45
C PRO A 221 14.86 -4.74 -12.70
N PHE A 222 13.88 -3.84 -12.76
CA PHE A 222 13.88 -2.55 -12.08
C PHE A 222 12.52 -2.36 -11.40
N ARG A 223 12.54 -1.73 -10.22
CA ARG A 223 11.34 -1.37 -9.49
C ARG A 223 10.37 -0.57 -10.36
N LEU A 224 9.10 -0.99 -10.36
CA LEU A 224 8.02 -0.33 -11.07
C LEU A 224 7.23 0.55 -10.09
N GLU A 225 7.32 1.87 -10.26
CA GLU A 225 6.34 2.79 -9.71
C GLU A 225 5.35 3.13 -10.82
N TYR A 226 4.06 3.17 -10.49
CA TYR A 226 3.03 3.52 -11.46
C TYR A 226 1.85 4.23 -10.81
N ARG A 227 1.15 5.02 -11.62
CA ARG A 227 -0.17 5.58 -11.32
C ARG A 227 -1.02 5.54 -12.57
N PHE A 228 -2.33 5.53 -12.41
CA PHE A 228 -3.20 5.46 -13.58
C PHE A 228 -4.55 6.13 -13.36
N VAL A 229 -5.23 6.37 -14.48
CA VAL A 229 -6.64 6.71 -14.53
C VAL A 229 -7.32 5.78 -15.53
N CYS A 230 -8.34 5.06 -15.07
CA CYS A 230 -9.23 4.28 -15.92
C CYS A 230 -10.49 5.09 -16.21
N ASP A 231 -10.87 5.17 -17.48
CA ASP A 231 -12.12 5.78 -17.91
C ASP A 231 -12.85 4.82 -18.84
N SER A 232 -13.75 4.03 -18.25
CA SER A 232 -14.62 3.10 -18.97
C SER A 232 -15.56 3.80 -19.96
N GLY A 233 -15.92 5.07 -19.72
CA GLY A 233 -16.83 5.83 -20.58
C GLY A 233 -16.20 6.21 -21.92
N THR A 234 -14.92 6.57 -21.91
CA THR A 234 -14.15 6.84 -23.14
C THR A 234 -13.40 5.61 -23.66
N GLY A 235 -13.33 4.52 -22.89
CA GLY A 235 -12.56 3.33 -23.23
C GLY A 235 -11.05 3.61 -23.20
N THR A 236 -10.60 4.45 -22.26
CA THR A 236 -9.22 4.94 -22.16
C THR A 236 -8.60 4.55 -20.83
N ILE A 237 -7.34 4.12 -20.85
CA ILE A 237 -6.48 4.07 -19.65
C ILE A 237 -5.28 4.97 -19.90
N VAL A 238 -4.97 5.84 -18.94
CA VAL A 238 -3.73 6.63 -18.90
C VAL A 238 -2.89 6.11 -17.75
N ALA A 239 -1.63 5.79 -18.01
CA ALA A 239 -0.70 5.28 -17.02
C ALA A 239 0.59 6.08 -17.02
N ASP A 240 0.95 6.60 -15.85
CA ASP A 240 2.28 7.11 -15.56
C ASP A 240 3.10 5.95 -14.99
N VAL A 241 4.33 5.80 -15.48
CA VAL A 241 5.22 4.69 -15.12
C VAL A 241 6.66 5.19 -14.97
N SER A 242 7.33 4.82 -13.88
CA SER A 242 8.74 5.15 -13.68
C SER A 242 9.65 4.41 -14.66
N MET A 243 10.57 5.13 -15.28
CA MET A 243 11.57 4.62 -16.20
C MET A 243 12.94 4.59 -15.51
N PRO A 244 13.71 3.51 -15.64
CA PRO A 244 15.04 3.43 -15.03
C PRO A 244 15.99 4.47 -15.67
N ALA A 245 16.76 5.16 -14.82
CA ALA A 245 17.77 6.11 -15.29
C ALA A 245 18.93 5.39 -15.99
N PRO A 246 19.61 6.00 -16.97
CA PRO A 246 20.70 5.34 -17.71
C PRO A 246 21.84 4.79 -16.84
N ASP A 247 22.09 5.38 -15.67
CA ASP A 247 23.19 4.98 -14.80
C ASP A 247 23.01 3.60 -14.15
N VAL A 248 21.77 3.08 -14.08
CA VAL A 248 21.45 1.75 -13.53
C VAL A 248 21.71 0.60 -14.51
N PHE A 249 21.90 0.91 -15.80
CA PHE A 249 22.20 -0.07 -16.85
C PHE A 249 23.65 -0.54 -16.79
N LEU A 250 23.98 -1.59 -17.53
CA LEU A 250 25.30 -2.24 -17.50
C LEU A 250 26.43 -1.28 -17.92
N LYS A 251 27.54 -1.31 -17.18
CA LYS A 251 28.77 -0.53 -17.42
C LYS A 251 29.73 -1.30 -18.33
N SER A 252 29.74 -2.62 -18.19
CA SER A 252 30.63 -3.52 -18.90
C SER A 252 29.87 -4.72 -19.47
N ARG A 253 30.37 -5.28 -20.57
CA ARG A 253 29.89 -6.53 -21.18
C ARG A 253 31.08 -7.43 -21.47
N PHE A 254 30.90 -8.74 -21.30
CA PHE A 254 31.90 -9.70 -21.70
C PHE A 254 31.81 -9.95 -23.21
N ASP A 255 32.90 -9.71 -23.94
CA ASP A 255 33.05 -10.10 -25.34
C ASP A 255 33.62 -11.52 -25.39
N GLU A 256 32.77 -12.49 -25.73
CA GLU A 256 33.15 -13.89 -25.81
C GLU A 256 34.18 -14.17 -26.92
N ALA A 257 34.10 -13.44 -28.04
CA ALA A 257 35.03 -13.62 -29.16
C ALA A 257 36.43 -13.09 -28.82
N ALA A 258 36.51 -12.00 -28.07
CA ALA A 258 37.76 -11.41 -27.61
C ALA A 258 38.24 -11.97 -26.26
N GLY A 259 37.39 -12.71 -25.53
CA GLY A 259 37.69 -13.27 -24.21
C GLY A 259 37.98 -12.20 -23.15
N GLN A 260 37.39 -11.00 -23.27
CA GLN A 260 37.69 -9.87 -22.40
C GLN A 260 36.45 -9.03 -22.10
N TRP A 261 36.52 -8.26 -21.01
CA TRP A 261 35.52 -7.26 -20.67
C TRP A 261 35.69 -6.00 -21.51
N VAL A 262 34.57 -5.45 -21.98
CA VAL A 262 34.50 -4.21 -22.76
C VAL A 262 33.62 -3.21 -22.01
N ASP A 263 34.04 -1.94 -21.97
CA ASP A 263 33.22 -0.84 -21.48
C ASP A 263 32.10 -0.54 -22.46
N VAL A 264 30.86 -0.55 -21.98
CA VAL A 264 29.64 -0.26 -22.75
C VAL A 264 28.87 0.91 -22.15
N SER A 265 29.50 1.69 -21.28
CA SER A 265 28.89 2.85 -20.61
C SER A 265 28.26 3.85 -21.59
N ALA A 266 28.84 4.01 -22.79
CA ALA A 266 28.30 4.87 -23.85
C ALA A 266 26.96 4.39 -24.42
N GLN A 267 26.58 3.12 -24.24
CA GLN A 267 25.33 2.54 -24.74
C GLN A 267 24.18 2.65 -23.74
N ARG A 268 24.46 3.02 -22.48
CA ARG A 268 23.48 3.03 -21.38
C ARG A 268 22.23 3.86 -21.66
N ALA A 269 22.39 5.02 -22.29
CA ALA A 269 21.27 5.89 -22.64
C ALA A 269 20.33 5.21 -23.65
N ASN A 270 20.90 4.65 -24.73
CA ASN A 270 20.15 3.88 -25.71
C ASN A 270 19.50 2.61 -25.12
N ALA A 271 20.20 1.90 -24.23
CA ALA A 271 19.64 0.74 -23.53
C ALA A 271 18.46 1.11 -22.63
N ALA A 272 18.55 2.23 -21.91
CA ALA A 272 17.46 2.75 -21.09
C ALA A 272 16.25 3.17 -21.92
N ALA A 273 16.46 3.90 -23.02
CA ALA A 273 15.40 4.27 -23.95
C ALA A 273 14.72 3.03 -24.56
N ALA A 274 15.53 2.06 -25.02
CA ALA A 274 15.05 0.81 -25.58
C ALA A 274 14.26 -0.04 -24.56
N TYR A 275 14.72 -0.09 -23.31
CA TYR A 275 13.97 -0.72 -22.21
C TYR A 275 12.64 0.01 -21.95
N GLY A 276 12.64 1.34 -21.90
CA GLY A 276 11.43 2.14 -21.68
C GLY A 276 10.35 1.90 -22.73
N LEU A 277 10.73 1.76 -24.00
CA LEU A 277 9.80 1.41 -25.07
C LEU A 277 9.22 -0.01 -24.94
N ARG A 278 10.02 -0.98 -24.48
CA ARG A 278 9.53 -2.34 -24.17
C ARG A 278 8.57 -2.33 -22.99
N LEU A 279 8.89 -1.58 -21.93
CA LEU A 279 8.03 -1.43 -20.77
C LEU A 279 6.71 -0.75 -21.16
N ALA A 280 6.75 0.29 -21.99
CA ALA A 280 5.54 0.94 -22.48
C ALA A 280 4.64 -0.02 -23.26
N ALA A 281 5.22 -0.90 -24.10
CA ALA A 281 4.45 -1.94 -24.79
C ALA A 281 3.83 -2.96 -23.81
N LEU A 282 4.57 -3.37 -22.78
CA LEU A 282 4.09 -4.29 -21.75
C LEU A 282 2.92 -3.69 -20.95
N ILE A 283 3.06 -2.44 -20.51
CA ILE A 283 2.02 -1.67 -19.80
C ILE A 283 0.79 -1.47 -20.69
N ALA A 284 0.97 -1.13 -21.97
CA ALA A 284 -0.13 -1.03 -22.91
C ALA A 284 -0.86 -2.37 -23.08
N SER A 285 -0.11 -3.48 -23.10
CA SER A 285 -0.68 -4.82 -23.13
C SER A 285 -1.55 -5.12 -21.91
N ALA A 286 -1.06 -4.80 -20.71
CA ALA A 286 -1.80 -4.94 -19.47
C ALA A 286 -3.08 -4.07 -19.47
N ALA A 287 -2.99 -2.82 -19.90
CA ALA A 287 -4.13 -1.92 -19.98
C ALA A 287 -5.21 -2.39 -20.97
N PHE A 288 -4.83 -2.81 -22.18
CA PHE A 288 -5.77 -3.42 -23.12
C PHE A 288 -6.31 -4.77 -22.64
N GLY A 289 -5.52 -5.47 -21.82
CA GLY A 289 -5.88 -6.71 -21.15
C GLY A 289 -6.87 -6.55 -20.01
N SER A 290 -7.05 -5.35 -19.46
CA SER A 290 -8.04 -5.11 -18.40
C SER A 290 -9.48 -5.27 -18.89
N SER A 291 -9.78 -4.90 -20.14
CA SER A 291 -11.11 -5.10 -20.73
C SER A 291 -11.08 -4.96 -22.23
N VAL A 292 -11.97 -5.71 -22.89
CA VAL A 292 -12.21 -5.54 -24.33
C VAL A 292 -12.80 -4.18 -24.70
N GLY A 293 -13.31 -3.42 -23.73
CA GLY A 293 -13.81 -2.06 -23.90
C GLY A 293 -12.70 -1.00 -23.98
N ILE A 294 -11.47 -1.30 -23.57
CA ILE A 294 -10.35 -0.36 -23.67
C ILE A 294 -9.85 -0.32 -25.11
N THR A 295 -9.98 0.83 -25.76
CA THR A 295 -9.60 1.02 -27.16
C THR A 295 -8.42 1.96 -27.34
N ARG A 296 -8.12 2.78 -26.31
CA ARG A 296 -7.05 3.76 -26.28
C ARG A 296 -6.24 3.61 -24.99
N VAL A 297 -4.92 3.61 -25.08
CA VAL A 297 -4.03 3.61 -23.90
C VAL A 297 -2.95 4.67 -24.09
N ILE A 298 -2.70 5.46 -23.06
CA ILE A 298 -1.60 6.41 -23.02
C ILE A 298 -0.62 5.96 -21.94
N VAL A 299 0.65 5.79 -22.30
CA VAL A 299 1.72 5.49 -21.34
C VAL A 299 2.69 6.66 -21.29
N ASN A 300 2.81 7.27 -20.12
CA ASN A 300 3.78 8.31 -19.83
C ASN A 300 4.96 7.72 -19.06
N GLY A 301 6.16 7.80 -19.63
CA GLY A 301 7.39 7.41 -18.94
C GLY A 301 7.93 8.57 -18.11
N LYS A 302 8.08 8.37 -16.80
CA LYS A 302 8.61 9.35 -15.84
C LYS A 302 10.05 9.01 -15.47
N GLU A 303 10.97 9.96 -15.55
CA GLU A 303 12.39 9.71 -15.32
C GLU A 303 12.69 9.34 -13.85
N GLY A 304 13.22 8.14 -13.61
CA GLY A 304 13.74 7.67 -12.32
C GLY A 304 12.70 7.35 -11.24
N SER A 305 11.58 8.08 -11.21
CA SER A 305 10.47 7.94 -10.26
C SER A 305 9.20 8.49 -10.90
N ILE A 306 8.03 8.11 -10.36
CA ILE A 306 6.74 8.66 -10.76
C ILE A 306 6.62 10.19 -10.57
N ALA A 307 7.43 10.77 -9.68
CA ALA A 307 7.52 12.22 -9.48
C ALA A 307 8.47 12.92 -10.47
N GLY A 308 9.19 12.17 -11.30
CA GLY A 308 10.14 12.67 -12.28
C GLY A 308 9.48 13.34 -13.49
N ALA A 309 10.29 14.00 -14.31
CA ALA A 309 9.82 14.61 -15.55
C ALA A 309 9.31 13.54 -16.53
N THR A 310 8.29 13.88 -17.32
CA THR A 310 7.83 13.02 -18.41
C THR A 310 8.87 13.06 -19.53
N ILE A 311 9.43 11.90 -19.89
CA ILE A 311 10.44 11.73 -20.95
C ILE A 311 9.90 11.04 -22.21
N MET A 312 8.72 10.44 -22.11
CA MET A 312 7.93 9.97 -23.25
C MET A 312 6.45 9.97 -22.89
N SER A 313 5.59 10.22 -23.87
CA SER A 313 4.14 10.03 -23.77
C SER A 313 3.65 9.37 -25.05
N LEU A 314 3.21 8.11 -24.96
CA LEU A 314 2.96 7.25 -26.10
C LEU A 314 1.49 6.83 -26.13
N GLU A 315 0.79 7.12 -27.22
CA GLU A 315 -0.60 6.75 -27.41
C GLU A 315 -0.72 5.51 -28.30
N PHE A 316 -1.31 4.46 -27.73
CA PHE A 316 -1.62 3.21 -28.39
C PHE A 316 -3.12 3.14 -28.69
N ALA A 317 -3.44 2.67 -29.89
CA ALA A 317 -4.77 2.19 -30.22
C ALA A 317 -4.78 0.66 -30.29
N ARG A 318 -5.88 0.06 -29.81
CA ARG A 318 -5.96 -1.39 -29.60
C ARG A 318 -5.66 -2.21 -30.85
N ILE A 319 -6.23 -1.82 -32.00
CA ILE A 319 -6.11 -2.59 -33.25
C ILE A 319 -4.68 -2.54 -33.82
N PRO A 320 -4.04 -1.36 -34.01
CA PRO A 320 -2.63 -1.28 -34.37
C PRO A 320 -1.71 -2.03 -33.39
N PHE A 321 -1.97 -1.90 -32.09
CA PHE A 321 -1.19 -2.60 -31.07
C PHE A 321 -1.30 -4.13 -31.21
N THR A 322 -2.52 -4.65 -31.32
CA THR A 322 -2.78 -6.10 -31.40
C THR A 322 -2.26 -6.71 -32.71
N MET A 323 -2.38 -5.99 -33.83
CA MET A 323 -2.01 -6.51 -35.15
C MET A 323 -0.55 -6.26 -35.52
N GLY A 324 0.06 -5.20 -34.99
CA GLY A 324 1.43 -4.78 -35.30
C GLY A 324 2.39 -5.08 -34.15
N THR A 325 2.21 -4.38 -33.02
CA THR A 325 3.14 -4.44 -31.88
C THR A 325 3.21 -5.83 -31.28
N MET A 326 2.06 -6.45 -31.01
CA MET A 326 2.00 -7.82 -30.49
C MET A 326 2.51 -8.86 -31.48
N ALA A 327 2.36 -8.63 -32.79
CA ALA A 327 2.97 -9.50 -33.79
C ALA A 327 4.50 -9.39 -33.73
N ALA A 328 5.06 -8.19 -33.60
CA ALA A 328 6.49 -7.98 -33.44
C ALA A 328 7.06 -8.64 -32.17
N ILE A 329 6.34 -8.52 -31.05
CA ILE A 329 6.70 -9.19 -29.79
C ILE A 329 6.69 -10.70 -29.96
N ARG A 330 5.60 -11.28 -30.51
CA ARG A 330 5.46 -12.73 -30.71
C ARG A 330 6.52 -13.30 -31.67
N ASP A 331 6.90 -12.52 -32.68
CA ASP A 331 7.96 -12.90 -33.63
C ASP A 331 9.37 -12.76 -33.03
N GLY A 332 9.49 -12.36 -31.75
CA GLY A 332 10.76 -12.24 -31.02
C GLY A 332 11.56 -10.99 -31.38
N ARG A 333 11.01 -10.06 -32.18
CA ARG A 333 11.74 -8.87 -32.65
C ARG A 333 12.05 -7.88 -31.52
N PHE A 334 11.20 -7.82 -30.50
CA PHE A 334 11.44 -6.98 -29.31
C PHE A 334 12.60 -7.49 -28.45
N SER A 335 12.82 -8.80 -28.40
CA SER A 335 13.86 -9.44 -27.57
C SER A 335 15.10 -9.85 -28.37
N ALA A 336 15.16 -9.47 -29.65
CA ALA A 336 16.28 -9.72 -30.54
C ALA A 336 17.52 -8.90 -30.11
N PRO A 337 18.73 -9.48 -30.10
CA PRO A 337 19.97 -8.79 -29.71
C PRO A 337 20.21 -7.48 -30.49
N GLU A 338 19.81 -7.42 -31.75
CA GLU A 338 19.97 -6.24 -32.61
C GLU A 338 19.20 -5.01 -32.11
N THR A 339 18.22 -5.21 -31.23
CA THR A 339 17.34 -4.15 -30.71
C THR A 339 17.67 -3.76 -29.27
N GLU A 340 18.70 -4.34 -28.65
CA GLU A 340 19.00 -4.12 -27.22
C GLU A 340 19.33 -2.65 -26.91
N CYS A 341 20.00 -1.97 -27.84
CA CYS A 341 20.40 -0.56 -27.76
C CYS A 341 19.91 0.23 -28.99
N ASP A 342 18.82 -0.18 -29.63
CA ASP A 342 18.23 0.50 -30.79
C ASP A 342 16.79 0.96 -30.47
N PRO A 343 16.64 2.11 -29.77
CA PRO A 343 15.32 2.64 -29.46
C PRO A 343 14.53 3.06 -30.71
N ALA A 344 15.19 3.44 -31.82
CA ALA A 344 14.51 3.84 -33.04
C ALA A 344 13.78 2.65 -33.68
N ALA A 345 14.46 1.50 -33.80
CA ALA A 345 13.83 0.28 -34.30
C ALA A 345 12.63 -0.16 -33.45
N LEU A 346 12.74 -0.07 -32.12
CA LEU A 346 11.63 -0.40 -31.22
C LEU A 346 10.47 0.58 -31.36
N PHE A 347 10.75 1.88 -31.46
CA PHE A 347 9.74 2.91 -31.64
C PHE A 347 8.89 2.65 -32.89
N ASP A 348 9.52 2.32 -34.01
CA ASP A 348 8.82 1.98 -35.26
C ASP A 348 7.92 0.73 -35.11
N MET A 349 8.32 -0.22 -34.27
CA MET A 349 7.55 -1.45 -34.02
C MET A 349 6.38 -1.26 -33.04
N LEU A 350 6.24 -0.11 -32.38
CA LEU A 350 5.15 0.16 -31.45
C LEU A 350 3.82 0.52 -32.12
N HIS A 351 3.83 0.88 -33.41
CA HIS A 351 2.63 1.25 -34.17
C HIS A 351 1.73 2.28 -33.45
N LEU A 352 2.37 3.32 -32.92
CA LEU A 352 1.72 4.37 -32.14
C LEU A 352 0.72 5.17 -32.98
N GLN A 353 -0.36 5.60 -32.34
CA GLN A 353 -1.32 6.53 -32.97
C GLN A 353 -0.87 7.99 -32.80
N ASN A 354 -0.25 8.31 -31.66
CA ASN A 354 0.34 9.60 -31.37
C ASN A 354 1.50 9.44 -30.38
N SER A 355 2.41 10.41 -30.32
CA SER A 355 3.56 10.36 -29.41
C SER A 355 4.15 11.74 -29.16
N ALA A 356 4.51 12.01 -27.91
CA ALA A 356 5.54 12.98 -27.54
C ALA A 356 6.80 12.21 -27.15
N PHE A 357 7.84 12.31 -27.97
CA PHE A 357 9.08 11.55 -27.82
C PHE A 357 10.25 12.35 -28.39
N ASN A 358 11.32 12.49 -27.62
CA ASN A 358 12.51 13.23 -28.03
C ASN A 358 13.78 12.48 -27.61
N LEU A 359 14.41 11.82 -28.59
CA LEU A 359 15.65 11.09 -28.41
C LEU A 359 16.82 11.95 -28.93
N ALA A 360 17.75 12.28 -28.05
CA ALA A 360 18.96 13.01 -28.41
C ALA A 360 19.99 12.12 -29.12
N ASP A 361 20.98 12.74 -29.78
CA ASP A 361 22.04 12.05 -30.52
C ASP A 361 22.89 11.09 -29.66
N ASP A 362 22.95 11.34 -28.35
CA ASP A 362 23.64 10.49 -27.38
C ASP A 362 22.78 9.32 -26.86
N GLY A 363 21.55 9.18 -27.36
CA GLY A 363 20.59 8.16 -26.97
C GLY A 363 19.78 8.49 -25.72
N SER A 364 19.96 9.67 -25.13
CA SER A 364 19.18 10.09 -23.96
C SER A 364 17.77 10.55 -24.37
N LEU A 365 16.78 10.18 -23.55
CA LEU A 365 15.43 10.72 -23.68
C LEU A 365 15.35 12.06 -22.97
N GLN A 366 14.93 13.08 -23.70
CA GLN A 366 14.78 14.43 -23.17
C GLN A 366 13.35 14.64 -22.66
N PRO A 367 13.15 15.52 -21.65
CA PRO A 367 11.82 15.86 -21.18
C PRO A 367 10.89 16.32 -22.30
N VAL A 368 9.62 15.90 -22.24
CA VAL A 368 8.56 16.23 -23.18
C VAL A 368 7.29 16.64 -22.44
N GLU A 369 6.48 17.47 -23.08
CA GLU A 369 5.12 17.71 -22.62
C GLU A 369 4.25 16.46 -22.90
N PRO A 370 3.51 15.93 -21.91
CA PRO A 370 2.61 14.80 -22.12
C PRO A 370 1.53 15.08 -23.15
N LEU A 371 1.02 14.04 -23.81
CA LEU A 371 -0.13 14.15 -24.69
C LEU A 371 -1.38 14.60 -23.92
N GLU A 372 -2.11 15.57 -24.46
CA GLU A 372 -3.40 15.97 -23.89
C GLU A 372 -4.45 14.86 -24.06
N VAL A 373 -5.12 14.50 -22.96
CA VAL A 373 -6.15 13.48 -22.93
C VAL A 373 -7.38 14.03 -22.22
N GLU A 374 -8.50 14.12 -22.95
CA GLU A 374 -9.80 14.40 -22.36
C GLU A 374 -10.40 13.10 -21.79
N LEU A 375 -10.71 13.10 -20.50
CA LEU A 375 -11.34 12.00 -19.78
C LEU A 375 -12.67 12.46 -19.19
N ALA A 376 -13.65 11.56 -19.13
CA ALA A 376 -14.90 11.76 -18.41
C ALA A 376 -14.71 11.66 -16.88
N VAL A 377 -13.62 11.01 -16.43
CA VAL A 377 -13.24 10.95 -15.02
C VAL A 377 -12.58 12.27 -14.61
N VAL A 378 -13.41 13.18 -14.10
CA VAL A 378 -12.95 14.47 -13.58
C VAL A 378 -12.55 14.34 -12.11
N ARG A 379 -11.44 14.98 -11.76
CA ARG A 379 -10.84 14.96 -10.42
C ARG A 379 -11.14 16.26 -9.65
N THR A 380 -12.41 16.67 -9.66
CA THR A 380 -12.86 17.85 -8.89
C THR A 380 -12.72 17.55 -7.39
N PRO A 381 -12.07 18.42 -6.60
CA PRO A 381 -12.02 18.29 -5.15
C PRO A 381 -13.42 18.07 -4.57
N VAL A 382 -13.56 17.19 -3.57
CA VAL A 382 -14.88 16.77 -3.05
C VAL A 382 -15.72 17.99 -2.65
N ALA A 383 -15.15 18.96 -1.93
CA ALA A 383 -15.84 20.19 -1.50
C ALA A 383 -16.42 21.06 -2.65
N GLU A 384 -15.90 20.89 -3.86
CA GLU A 384 -16.26 21.65 -5.07
C GLU A 384 -17.10 20.83 -6.06
N ASP A 385 -17.37 19.56 -5.75
CA ASP A 385 -18.04 18.63 -6.67
C ASP A 385 -19.57 18.62 -6.49
N ASP A 386 -20.26 19.39 -7.34
CA ASP A 386 -21.72 19.52 -7.34
C ASP A 386 -22.46 18.37 -8.07
N ARG A 387 -21.76 17.31 -8.52
CA ARG A 387 -22.42 16.19 -9.21
C ARG A 387 -23.38 15.47 -8.27
N GLU A 388 -24.55 15.10 -8.80
CA GLU A 388 -25.54 14.31 -8.08
C GLU A 388 -25.05 12.87 -7.86
N LEU A 389 -25.30 12.35 -6.65
CA LEU A 389 -25.08 10.94 -6.35
C LEU A 389 -26.21 10.09 -6.94
N SER A 390 -25.91 8.84 -7.34
CA SER A 390 -26.96 7.91 -7.75
C SER A 390 -27.94 7.63 -6.61
N PRO A 391 -29.20 7.22 -6.87
CA PRO A 391 -30.17 6.90 -5.81
C PRO A 391 -29.62 5.92 -4.76
N GLU A 392 -28.84 4.92 -5.20
CA GLU A 392 -28.22 3.94 -4.31
C GLU A 392 -27.17 4.56 -3.38
N LEU A 393 -26.36 5.50 -3.87
CA LEU A 393 -25.39 6.23 -3.05
C LEU A 393 -26.08 7.27 -2.17
N ARG A 394 -27.15 7.90 -2.64
CA ARG A 394 -27.94 8.86 -1.86
C ARG A 394 -28.55 8.21 -0.64
N ASP A 395 -29.12 7.02 -0.82
CA ASP A 395 -29.70 6.22 0.25
C ASP A 395 -28.62 5.70 1.21
N LEU A 396 -27.47 5.26 0.69
CA LEU A 396 -26.38 4.71 1.50
C LEU A 396 -25.63 5.79 2.30
N LEU A 397 -25.37 6.95 1.71
CA LEU A 397 -24.53 7.99 2.29
C LEU A 397 -25.34 9.13 2.90
N HIS A 398 -26.66 9.15 2.74
CA HIS A 398 -27.53 10.24 3.22
C HIS A 398 -27.06 11.61 2.71
N ALA A 399 -26.71 11.66 1.42
CA ALA A 399 -26.15 12.82 0.74
C ALA A 399 -26.77 12.92 -0.65
N ASP A 400 -27.05 14.12 -1.16
CA ASP A 400 -27.61 14.28 -2.50
C ASP A 400 -26.52 14.58 -3.55
N THR A 401 -25.45 15.25 -3.15
CA THR A 401 -24.31 15.63 -4.00
C THR A 401 -22.98 15.16 -3.44
N VAL A 402 -21.93 15.09 -4.28
CA VAL A 402 -20.59 14.65 -3.85
C VAL A 402 -20.01 15.59 -2.79
N ARG A 403 -20.22 16.91 -2.91
CA ARG A 403 -19.70 17.89 -1.93
C ARG A 403 -20.23 17.74 -0.52
N GLU A 404 -21.41 17.16 -0.35
CA GLU A 404 -21.96 16.85 0.98
C GLU A 404 -21.18 15.74 1.69
N LEU A 405 -20.27 15.04 0.99
CA LEU A 405 -19.33 14.08 1.56
C LEU A 405 -18.04 14.75 2.06
N ASP A 406 -17.86 16.05 1.84
CA ASP A 406 -16.68 16.76 2.32
C ASP A 406 -16.68 16.92 3.84
N VAL A 407 -15.55 16.58 4.42
CA VAL A 407 -15.21 16.76 5.84
C VAL A 407 -13.89 17.51 5.99
N MET A 408 -13.14 17.70 4.89
CA MET A 408 -11.75 18.13 4.96
C MET A 408 -11.58 19.63 4.69
N SER A 409 -12.55 20.31 4.07
CA SER A 409 -12.44 21.74 3.83
C SER A 409 -12.42 22.51 5.14
N GLU A 410 -11.54 23.50 5.26
CA GLU A 410 -11.48 24.38 6.43
C GLU A 410 -12.80 25.13 6.62
N GLN A 411 -13.34 25.08 7.84
CA GLN A 411 -14.50 25.86 8.30
C GLN A 411 -14.05 26.89 9.34
N ASP A 412 -14.78 28.01 9.43
CA ASP A 412 -14.70 28.96 10.55
C ASP A 412 -13.27 29.42 10.93
N ALA A 413 -12.42 29.78 9.95
CA ALA A 413 -11.01 30.12 10.19
C ALA A 413 -10.77 31.18 11.29
N ASP A 414 -11.64 32.18 11.40
CA ASP A 414 -11.59 33.20 12.45
C ASP A 414 -11.88 32.61 13.85
N LEU A 415 -12.86 31.71 13.95
CA LEU A 415 -13.13 30.97 15.20
C LEU A 415 -11.99 30.02 15.52
N ALA A 416 -11.37 29.40 14.53
CA ALA A 416 -10.19 28.55 14.73
C ALA A 416 -9.02 29.35 15.32
N ALA A 417 -8.80 30.58 14.85
CA ALA A 417 -7.78 31.47 15.40
C ALA A 417 -8.10 31.89 16.84
N ARG A 418 -9.37 32.24 17.12
CA ARG A 418 -9.82 32.58 18.48
C ARG A 418 -9.71 31.39 19.43
N TYR A 419 -10.11 30.20 19.00
CA TYR A 419 -9.98 28.95 19.75
C TYR A 419 -8.52 28.70 20.13
N ARG A 420 -7.58 28.81 19.17
CA ARG A 420 -6.14 28.64 19.43
C ARG A 420 -5.64 29.62 20.51
N ALA A 421 -6.01 30.90 20.40
CA ALA A 421 -5.63 31.91 21.40
C ALA A 421 -6.16 31.58 22.80
N ILE A 422 -7.41 31.12 22.91
CA ILE A 422 -8.00 30.69 24.19
C ILE A 422 -7.21 29.52 24.78
N MET A 423 -6.87 28.53 23.96
CA MET A 423 -6.15 27.34 24.42
C MET A 423 -4.71 27.63 24.84
N ASP A 424 -4.05 28.59 24.19
CA ASP A 424 -2.70 29.05 24.55
C ASP A 424 -2.68 29.78 25.91
N GLU A 425 -3.74 30.52 26.23
CA GLU A 425 -3.88 31.30 27.47
C GLU A 425 -4.65 30.57 28.58
N LYS A 426 -5.12 29.35 28.34
CA LYS A 426 -6.07 28.66 29.25
C LYS A 426 -5.55 28.51 30.68
N ASP A 427 -4.23 28.33 30.84
CA ASP A 427 -3.60 28.09 32.13
C ASP A 427 -3.53 29.36 33.00
N ASP A 428 -3.74 30.55 32.41
CA ASP A 428 -3.87 31.80 33.15
C ASP A 428 -5.21 31.89 33.90
N SER A 429 -6.28 31.32 33.33
CA SER A 429 -7.60 31.26 33.95
C SER A 429 -8.54 30.24 33.26
N LEU A 430 -8.76 29.09 33.92
CA LEU A 430 -9.68 28.06 33.43
C LEU A 430 -11.13 28.56 33.29
N LEU A 431 -11.60 29.39 34.24
CA LEU A 431 -12.96 29.94 34.19
C LEU A 431 -13.15 30.90 33.01
N LEU A 432 -12.12 31.68 32.67
CA LEU A 432 -12.17 32.57 31.51
C LEU A 432 -12.18 31.75 30.22
N ALA A 433 -11.33 30.72 30.14
CA ALA A 433 -11.31 29.81 29.00
C ALA A 433 -12.67 29.12 28.80
N VAL A 434 -13.31 28.63 29.88
CA VAL A 434 -14.66 28.05 29.82
C VAL A 434 -15.66 29.04 29.21
N ALA A 435 -15.74 30.26 29.74
CA ALA A 435 -16.67 31.26 29.22
C ALA A 435 -16.42 31.58 27.73
N GLN A 436 -15.16 31.69 27.33
CA GLN A 436 -14.81 31.99 25.94
C GLN A 436 -15.07 30.80 25.00
N LEU A 437 -14.91 29.56 25.45
CA LEU A 437 -15.24 28.36 24.68
C LEU A 437 -16.75 28.16 24.58
N GLU A 438 -17.52 28.43 25.64
CA GLU A 438 -18.99 28.43 25.60
C GLU A 438 -19.52 29.46 24.58
N ASP A 439 -18.88 30.63 24.50
CA ASP A 439 -19.18 31.63 23.47
C ASP A 439 -18.95 31.09 22.06
N ILE A 440 -17.84 30.38 21.81
CA ILE A 440 -17.56 29.73 20.51
C ILE A 440 -18.62 28.68 20.19
N VAL A 441 -19.00 27.85 21.16
CA VAL A 441 -20.05 26.82 21.00
C VAL A 441 -21.40 27.47 20.66
N ALA A 442 -21.74 28.57 21.32
CA ALA A 442 -22.96 29.31 21.04
C ALA A 442 -22.94 30.00 19.66
N GLU A 443 -21.78 30.46 19.20
CA GLU A 443 -21.61 31.12 17.91
C GLU A 443 -21.70 30.14 16.73
N THR A 444 -21.06 28.98 16.85
CA THR A 444 -21.13 27.88 15.86
C THR A 444 -22.52 27.24 15.73
N SER A 445 -23.42 27.52 16.67
CA SER A 445 -24.82 27.06 16.64
C SER A 445 -25.77 28.09 15.99
N LYS A 446 -25.27 29.22 15.49
CA LYS A 446 -26.07 30.29 14.84
C LYS A 446 -26.17 30.09 13.32
N ALA A 447 -27.06 30.86 12.69
CA ALA A 447 -27.41 30.74 11.28
C ALA A 447 -26.22 30.95 10.33
N THR A 448 -25.63 29.84 9.88
CA THR A 448 -24.71 29.73 8.75
C THR A 448 -25.49 29.44 7.46
N GLU A 449 -24.83 29.53 6.29
CA GLU A 449 -25.42 29.09 5.02
C GLU A 449 -25.86 27.61 5.07
N GLU A 450 -25.10 26.76 5.78
CA GLU A 450 -25.45 25.35 6.02
C GLU A 450 -26.73 25.20 6.85
N GLU A 451 -26.94 26.06 7.85
CA GLU A 451 -28.19 26.08 8.64
C GLU A 451 -29.39 26.61 7.84
N GLU A 452 -29.17 27.56 6.93
CA GLU A 452 -30.22 28.02 6.02
C GLU A 452 -30.62 26.92 5.02
N ALA A 453 -29.65 26.20 4.45
CA ALA A 453 -29.90 25.06 3.58
C ALA A 453 -30.62 23.91 4.33
N ALA A 454 -30.15 23.58 5.54
CA ALA A 454 -30.80 22.60 6.40
C ALA A 454 -32.24 23.01 6.76
N ARG A 455 -32.47 24.30 7.04
CA ARG A 455 -33.82 24.83 7.31
C ARG A 455 -34.72 24.70 6.09
N ALA A 456 -34.26 25.04 4.90
CA ALA A 456 -35.04 24.91 3.67
C ALA A 456 -35.45 23.44 3.42
N LEU A 457 -34.54 22.49 3.66
CA LEU A 457 -34.84 21.05 3.59
C LEU A 457 -35.90 20.64 4.62
N ARG A 458 -35.78 21.09 5.88
CA ARG A 458 -36.78 20.84 6.93
C ARG A 458 -38.16 21.39 6.54
N GLU A 459 -38.21 22.59 5.96
CA GLU A 459 -39.46 23.22 5.46
C GLU A 459 -40.08 22.43 4.29
N SER A 460 -39.27 21.73 3.50
CA SER A 460 -39.74 20.81 2.45
C SER A 460 -40.19 19.43 2.96
N GLY A 461 -40.10 19.17 4.26
CA GLY A 461 -40.49 17.92 4.90
C GLY A 461 -39.39 16.87 5.02
N VAL A 462 -38.13 17.23 4.71
CA VAL A 462 -36.97 16.34 4.87
C VAL A 462 -36.47 16.38 6.32
N THR A 463 -36.20 15.22 6.90
CA THR A 463 -35.59 15.14 8.23
C THR A 463 -34.09 15.43 8.11
N VAL A 464 -33.64 16.53 8.71
CA VAL A 464 -32.22 16.93 8.72
C VAL A 464 -31.66 16.88 10.13
N LYS A 465 -30.63 16.04 10.35
CA LYS A 465 -29.93 15.89 11.62
C LYS A 465 -28.57 16.58 11.60
N PRO A 466 -28.08 17.12 12.73
CA PRO A 466 -26.69 17.56 12.83
C PRO A 466 -25.74 16.36 12.78
N LEU A 467 -24.59 16.51 12.12
CA LEU A 467 -23.54 15.51 12.07
C LEU A 467 -22.16 16.17 12.04
N TYR A 468 -21.37 15.86 13.06
CA TYR A 468 -19.93 16.05 13.08
C TYR A 468 -19.24 14.75 12.63
N CYS A 469 -18.26 14.87 11.75
CA CYS A 469 -17.42 13.76 11.31
C CYS A 469 -15.98 14.10 11.62
N GLU A 470 -15.32 13.31 12.47
CA GLU A 470 -13.89 13.50 12.78
C GLU A 470 -13.01 13.29 11.53
N ASN A 471 -13.45 12.43 10.61
CA ASN A 471 -12.74 12.12 9.39
C ASN A 471 -13.69 11.67 8.30
N VAL A 472 -13.15 11.53 7.08
CA VAL A 472 -13.91 11.10 5.91
C VAL A 472 -14.61 9.76 6.11
N PHE A 473 -14.05 8.80 6.86
CA PHE A 473 -14.73 7.51 7.04
C PHE A 473 -16.02 7.65 7.83
N ALA A 474 -16.02 8.45 8.91
CA ALA A 474 -17.21 8.70 9.71
C ALA A 474 -18.37 9.24 8.86
N ARG A 475 -18.09 10.02 7.83
CA ARG A 475 -19.11 10.57 6.92
C ARG A 475 -19.80 9.51 6.06
N TYR A 476 -19.14 8.40 5.79
CA TYR A 476 -19.63 7.34 4.91
C TYR A 476 -20.38 6.25 5.68
N LEU A 477 -20.31 6.26 7.01
CA LEU A 477 -20.97 5.30 7.89
C LEU A 477 -22.35 5.76 8.38
N THR A 478 -22.94 6.78 7.76
CA THR A 478 -24.24 7.33 8.16
C THR A 478 -25.35 6.27 8.17
N SER A 479 -25.38 5.37 7.17
CA SER A 479 -26.36 4.28 7.13
C SER A 479 -26.16 3.20 8.20
N VAL A 480 -25.02 3.17 8.89
CA VAL A 480 -24.79 2.24 10.01
C VAL A 480 -25.59 2.68 11.24
N VAL A 481 -25.79 3.99 11.40
CA VAL A 481 -26.48 4.59 12.56
C VAL A 481 -27.87 5.13 12.24
N GLU A 482 -28.20 5.27 10.95
CA GLU A 482 -29.51 5.70 10.46
C GLU A 482 -30.03 4.73 9.40
N SER A 483 -31.24 4.20 9.61
CA SER A 483 -31.85 3.23 8.71
C SER A 483 -32.82 3.86 7.71
N ASP A 484 -33.30 5.08 7.96
CA ASP A 484 -34.21 5.79 7.07
C ASP A 484 -33.42 6.56 5.98
N PRO A 485 -33.39 6.08 4.72
CA PRO A 485 -32.58 6.68 3.65
C PRO A 485 -33.04 8.11 3.28
N ALA A 486 -34.21 8.56 3.73
CA ALA A 486 -34.69 9.92 3.51
C ALA A 486 -34.05 10.95 4.44
N VAL A 487 -33.39 10.52 5.53
CA VAL A 487 -32.69 11.43 6.44
C VAL A 487 -31.49 12.05 5.72
N ARG A 488 -31.26 13.34 5.98
CA ARG A 488 -30.09 14.10 5.53
C ARG A 488 -29.34 14.67 6.71
N TYR A 489 -28.08 15.04 6.47
CA TYR A 489 -27.20 15.56 7.50
C TYR A 489 -26.73 16.97 7.19
N GLN A 490 -26.72 17.79 8.24
CA GLN A 490 -26.07 19.09 8.26
C GLN A 490 -24.69 18.92 8.87
N ARG A 491 -23.65 19.33 8.15
CA ARG A 491 -22.28 19.35 8.67
C ARG A 491 -22.21 20.30 9.87
N MET A 492 -21.56 19.85 10.94
CA MET A 492 -21.32 20.65 12.14
C MET A 492 -19.89 21.21 12.16
N SER A 493 -19.73 22.39 12.73
CA SER A 493 -18.44 23.09 12.84
C SER A 493 -17.38 22.28 13.60
N ASP A 494 -16.21 22.12 12.97
CA ASP A 494 -15.04 21.49 13.58
C ASP A 494 -14.60 22.22 14.86
N ILE A 495 -14.63 23.56 14.82
CA ILE A 495 -14.23 24.38 15.97
C ILE A 495 -15.27 24.31 17.08
N GLY A 496 -16.55 24.22 16.73
CA GLY A 496 -17.62 24.00 17.69
C GLY A 496 -17.49 22.66 18.43
N GLN A 497 -17.05 21.61 17.74
CA GLN A 497 -16.77 20.32 18.37
C GLN A 497 -15.49 20.36 19.22
N ALA A 498 -14.40 20.92 18.69
CA ALA A 498 -13.13 21.07 19.41
C ALA A 498 -13.29 21.88 20.71
N ALA A 499 -14.12 22.93 20.68
CA ALA A 499 -14.46 23.71 21.87
C ALA A 499 -15.21 22.87 22.92
N ARG A 500 -16.17 22.03 22.53
CA ARG A 500 -16.88 21.12 23.47
C ARG A 500 -15.96 20.07 24.07
N SER A 501 -15.08 19.47 23.26
CA SER A 501 -14.07 18.52 23.74
C SER A 501 -13.13 19.18 24.76
N SER A 502 -12.65 20.39 24.45
CA SER A 502 -11.82 21.18 25.37
C SER A 502 -12.55 21.60 26.64
N LEU A 503 -13.84 21.96 26.56
CA LEU A 503 -14.67 22.22 27.74
C LEU A 503 -14.76 20.98 28.63
N SER A 504 -15.00 19.79 28.05
CA SER A 504 -15.02 18.53 28.81
C SER A 504 -13.70 18.30 29.55
N ARG A 505 -12.57 18.55 28.89
CA ARG A 505 -11.24 18.46 29.52
C ARG A 505 -11.04 19.49 30.63
N ILE A 506 -11.41 20.75 30.43
CA ILE A 506 -11.22 21.80 31.44
C ILE A 506 -12.11 21.56 32.67
N TYR A 507 -13.37 21.11 32.47
CA TYR A 507 -14.24 20.75 33.60
C TYR A 507 -13.65 19.59 34.42
N ARG A 508 -13.06 18.59 33.76
CA ARG A 508 -12.28 17.53 34.42
C ARG A 508 -11.09 18.07 35.22
N ASP A 509 -10.30 18.97 34.63
CA ASP A 509 -9.16 19.61 35.32
C ASP A 509 -9.64 20.41 36.56
N MET A 510 -10.86 20.94 36.53
CA MET A 510 -11.53 21.62 37.66
C MET A 510 -12.19 20.65 38.66
N GLY A 511 -12.25 19.36 38.37
CA GLY A 511 -12.92 18.33 39.17
C GLY A 511 -14.45 18.29 39.02
N ASP A 512 -15.02 19.05 38.08
CA ASP A 512 -16.45 19.03 37.76
C ASP A 512 -16.74 17.94 36.72
N LEU A 513 -16.75 16.68 37.17
CA LEU A 513 -16.96 15.53 36.31
C LEU A 513 -18.38 15.49 35.70
N ASP A 514 -19.38 16.08 36.36
CA ASP A 514 -20.75 16.13 35.86
C ASP A 514 -20.85 17.06 34.63
N ALA A 515 -20.25 18.26 34.70
CA ALA A 515 -20.18 19.17 33.57
C ALA A 515 -19.34 18.60 32.43
N ALA A 516 -18.23 17.91 32.76
CA ALA A 516 -17.40 17.24 31.76
C ALA A 516 -18.13 16.11 31.02
N GLU A 517 -18.88 15.28 31.75
CA GLU A 517 -19.70 14.21 31.20
C GLU A 517 -20.78 14.79 30.27
N ALA A 518 -21.44 15.89 30.69
CA ALA A 518 -22.47 16.54 29.89
C ALA A 518 -21.91 17.01 28.52
N GLN A 519 -20.74 17.63 28.48
CA GLN A 519 -20.10 18.04 27.23
C GLN A 519 -19.70 16.84 26.36
N ALA A 520 -19.08 15.82 26.96
CA ALA A 520 -18.67 14.62 26.23
C ALA A 520 -19.85 13.86 25.61
N ARG A 521 -21.01 13.82 26.29
CA ARG A 521 -22.23 13.22 25.74
C ARG A 521 -22.75 13.98 24.52
N VAL A 522 -22.74 15.31 24.55
CA VAL A 522 -23.12 16.12 23.38
C VAL A 522 -22.16 15.88 22.22
N CYS A 523 -20.86 15.75 22.47
CA CYS A 523 -19.89 15.39 21.42
C CYS A 523 -20.26 14.07 20.72
N ILE A 524 -20.67 13.05 21.48
CA ILE A 524 -21.12 11.76 20.93
C ILE A 524 -22.45 11.90 20.18
N GLU A 525 -23.42 12.66 20.71
CA GLU A 525 -24.71 12.90 20.06
C GLU A 525 -24.56 13.57 18.69
N LEU A 526 -23.61 14.51 18.57
CA LEU A 526 -23.30 15.17 17.31
C LEU A 526 -22.48 14.29 16.36
N ALA A 527 -21.71 13.34 16.89
CA ALA A 527 -20.75 12.54 16.12
C ALA A 527 -20.98 11.02 16.23
N PRO A 528 -22.21 10.52 15.95
CA PRO A 528 -22.57 9.12 16.20
C PRO A 528 -21.78 8.11 15.37
N THR A 529 -21.14 8.56 14.28
CA THR A 529 -20.30 7.73 13.40
C THR A 529 -18.79 7.89 13.66
N SER A 530 -18.40 8.71 14.64
CA SER A 530 -17.00 9.01 14.95
C SER A 530 -16.57 8.34 16.25
N ALA A 531 -15.81 7.25 16.15
CA ALA A 531 -15.26 6.58 17.33
C ALA A 531 -14.45 7.51 18.27
N PRO A 532 -13.68 8.50 17.76
CA PRO A 532 -12.95 9.43 18.63
C PRO A 532 -13.84 10.29 19.54
N ALA A 533 -15.11 10.53 19.19
CA ALA A 533 -16.03 11.31 20.04
C ALA A 533 -16.30 10.64 21.40
N TYR A 534 -16.08 9.33 21.50
CA TYR A 534 -16.24 8.57 22.74
C TYR A 534 -15.04 8.73 23.70
N ASN A 535 -13.89 9.23 23.22
CA ASN A 535 -12.65 9.29 23.98
C ASN A 535 -12.75 10.20 25.21
N ASP A 536 -13.45 11.33 25.08
CA ASP A 536 -13.65 12.27 26.18
C ASP A 536 -14.50 11.65 27.28
N LEU A 537 -15.58 10.93 26.92
CA LEU A 537 -16.43 10.24 27.88
C LEU A 537 -15.70 9.08 28.56
N ILE A 538 -14.92 8.30 27.80
CA ILE A 538 -14.06 7.24 28.34
C ILE A 538 -13.05 7.81 29.35
N THR A 539 -12.49 8.99 29.06
CA THR A 539 -11.52 9.62 29.95
C THR A 539 -12.16 10.24 31.19
N CYS A 540 -13.34 10.86 31.05
CA CYS A 540 -14.16 11.31 32.18
C CYS A 540 -14.46 10.17 33.15
N PHE A 541 -14.90 9.00 32.63
CA PHE A 541 -15.16 7.84 33.49
C PHE A 541 -13.90 7.23 34.10
N ALA A 542 -12.74 7.34 33.46
CA ALA A 542 -11.51 6.83 34.06
C ALA A 542 -11.05 7.68 35.25
N GLU A 543 -11.15 9.01 35.15
CA GLU A 543 -10.82 9.91 36.25
C GLU A 543 -11.80 9.79 37.43
N GLY A 544 -13.05 9.40 37.15
CA GLY A 544 -14.05 9.05 38.16
C GLY A 544 -14.01 7.60 38.66
N ASP A 545 -13.02 6.79 38.27
CA ASP A 545 -12.91 5.35 38.58
C ASP A 545 -14.18 4.52 38.21
N HIS A 546 -14.93 4.96 37.21
CA HIS A 546 -16.15 4.33 36.72
C HIS A 546 -15.87 3.31 35.59
N TYR A 547 -15.01 2.33 35.85
CA TYR A 547 -14.53 1.36 34.86
C TYR A 547 -15.63 0.52 34.20
N ASP A 548 -16.70 0.17 34.93
CA ASP A 548 -17.86 -0.52 34.35
C ASP A 548 -18.53 0.31 33.25
N ARG A 549 -18.57 1.64 33.40
CA ARG A 549 -19.14 2.54 32.37
C ARG A 549 -18.20 2.68 31.17
N ILE A 550 -16.89 2.64 31.37
CA ILE A 550 -15.92 2.61 30.26
C ILE A 550 -16.16 1.38 29.39
N ILE A 551 -16.41 0.22 29.99
CA ILE A 551 -16.67 -1.02 29.24
C ILE A 551 -17.84 -0.84 28.27
N GLU A 552 -18.94 -0.24 28.72
CA GLU A 552 -20.12 -0.02 27.87
C GLU A 552 -19.86 1.02 26.77
N VAL A 553 -19.28 2.17 27.11
CA VAL A 553 -18.97 3.24 26.14
C VAL A 553 -17.93 2.78 25.10
N ALA A 554 -16.92 2.02 25.52
CA ALA A 554 -15.90 1.48 24.61
C ALA A 554 -16.50 0.44 23.65
N LYS A 555 -17.47 -0.37 24.09
CA LYS A 555 -18.20 -1.26 23.17
C LYS A 555 -18.96 -0.46 22.13
N ASP A 556 -19.63 0.62 22.51
CA ASP A 556 -20.34 1.50 21.56
C ASP A 556 -19.37 2.13 20.55
N ALA A 557 -18.22 2.64 21.01
CA ALA A 557 -17.19 3.19 20.15
C ALA A 557 -16.67 2.16 19.12
N LEU A 558 -16.46 0.90 19.53
CA LEU A 558 -16.03 -0.19 18.64
C LEU A 558 -17.05 -0.54 17.56
N ARG A 559 -18.31 -0.10 17.66
CA ARG A 559 -19.32 -0.34 16.61
C ARG A 559 -19.07 0.52 15.36
N VAL A 560 -18.37 1.65 15.50
CA VAL A 560 -18.12 2.60 14.40
C VAL A 560 -16.63 2.83 14.14
N ALA A 561 -15.75 2.22 14.93
CA ALA A 561 -14.30 2.31 14.75
C ALA A 561 -13.82 1.54 13.51
N VAL A 562 -13.17 2.25 12.59
CA VAL A 562 -12.62 1.66 11.35
C VAL A 562 -11.12 1.84 11.19
N THR A 563 -10.53 2.89 11.76
CA THR A 563 -9.10 3.15 11.62
C THR A 563 -8.30 2.34 12.64
N GLY A 564 -7.09 1.91 12.26
CA GLY A 564 -6.22 1.13 13.16
C GLY A 564 -5.89 1.86 14.47
N ASN A 565 -5.72 3.18 14.42
CA ASN A 565 -5.42 3.99 15.61
C ASN A 565 -6.62 4.07 16.56
N ASP A 566 -7.82 4.34 16.05
CA ASP A 566 -9.03 4.42 16.88
C ASP A 566 -9.33 3.08 17.54
N ILE A 567 -9.25 2.00 16.76
CA ILE A 567 -9.46 0.63 17.25
C ILE A 567 -8.45 0.29 18.35
N SER A 568 -7.17 0.63 18.14
CA SER A 568 -6.10 0.36 19.11
C SER A 568 -6.31 1.14 20.42
N TYR A 569 -6.68 2.42 20.33
CA TYR A 569 -6.97 3.25 21.50
C TYR A 569 -8.14 2.66 22.31
N VAL A 570 -9.24 2.30 21.65
CA VAL A 570 -10.43 1.79 22.35
C VAL A 570 -10.14 0.43 22.99
N PHE A 571 -9.44 -0.48 22.30
CA PHE A 571 -9.03 -1.77 22.92
C PHE A 571 -8.09 -1.56 24.10
N TYR A 572 -7.15 -0.62 24.03
CA TYR A 572 -6.27 -0.27 25.15
C TYR A 572 -7.06 0.20 26.38
N ARG A 573 -7.99 1.15 26.20
CA ARG A 573 -8.83 1.65 27.30
C ARG A 573 -9.77 0.59 27.86
N LEU A 574 -10.33 -0.25 26.98
CA LEU A 574 -11.18 -1.38 27.37
C LEU A 574 -10.39 -2.45 28.14
N ALA A 575 -9.13 -2.71 27.75
CA ALA A 575 -8.25 -3.65 28.45
C ALA A 575 -8.02 -3.20 29.90
N PHE A 576 -7.65 -1.93 30.07
CA PHE A 576 -7.43 -1.36 31.40
C PHE A 576 -8.71 -1.41 32.25
N ALA A 577 -9.87 -1.06 31.68
CA ALA A 577 -11.15 -1.13 32.40
C ALA A 577 -11.53 -2.56 32.82
N TYR A 578 -11.28 -3.57 31.98
CA TYR A 578 -11.45 -4.96 32.36
C TYR A 578 -10.49 -5.40 33.46
N TRP A 579 -9.25 -4.90 33.44
CA TRP A 579 -8.28 -5.19 34.49
C TRP A 579 -8.74 -4.62 35.84
N GLN A 580 -9.14 -3.35 35.88
CA GLN A 580 -9.61 -2.72 37.12
C GLN A 580 -10.91 -3.33 37.68
N THR A 581 -11.71 -3.99 36.83
CA THR A 581 -12.92 -4.73 37.24
C THR A 581 -12.65 -6.22 37.55
N GLY A 582 -11.39 -6.66 37.52
CA GLY A 582 -10.98 -8.03 37.83
C GLY A 582 -11.26 -9.06 36.72
N ARG A 583 -11.66 -8.60 35.53
CA ARG A 583 -11.95 -9.43 34.35
C ARG A 583 -10.68 -9.70 33.54
N LEU A 584 -9.73 -10.41 34.17
CA LEU A 584 -8.34 -10.51 33.70
C LEU A 584 -8.19 -11.16 32.31
N ARG A 585 -9.04 -12.13 31.96
CA ARG A 585 -8.98 -12.80 30.64
C ARG A 585 -9.40 -11.86 29.52
N GLU A 586 -10.47 -11.10 29.74
CA GLU A 586 -10.94 -10.09 28.81
C GLU A 586 -9.92 -8.95 28.66
N ALA A 587 -9.31 -8.52 29.77
CA ALA A 587 -8.23 -7.54 29.75
C ALA A 587 -7.05 -8.00 28.88
N LEU A 588 -6.58 -9.24 29.11
CA LEU A 588 -5.50 -9.83 28.31
C LEU A 588 -5.90 -9.93 26.83
N ALA A 589 -7.12 -10.36 26.54
CA ALA A 589 -7.61 -10.47 25.17
C ALA A 589 -7.66 -9.10 24.46
N CYS A 590 -8.05 -8.03 25.17
CA CYS A 590 -8.03 -6.67 24.62
C CYS A 590 -6.60 -6.17 24.39
N TYR A 591 -5.66 -6.36 25.34
CA TYR A 591 -4.26 -5.94 25.13
C TYR A 591 -3.61 -6.66 23.94
N LEU A 592 -3.97 -7.93 23.67
CA LEU A 592 -3.49 -8.66 22.50
C LEU A 592 -4.01 -8.10 21.16
N ARG A 593 -5.02 -7.22 21.17
CA ARG A 593 -5.54 -6.55 19.98
C ARG A 593 -4.83 -5.23 19.69
N VAL A 594 -4.02 -4.71 20.61
CA VAL A 594 -3.26 -3.47 20.43
C VAL A 594 -1.95 -3.78 19.70
N PRO A 595 -1.74 -3.29 18.46
CA PRO A 595 -0.49 -3.49 17.74
C PRO A 595 0.68 -2.77 18.43
N GLU A 596 1.86 -3.39 18.43
CA GLU A 596 3.07 -2.82 19.02
C GLU A 596 3.48 -1.49 18.37
N GLY A 597 3.28 -1.35 17.06
CA GLY A 597 3.56 -0.10 16.34
C GLY A 597 2.50 1.00 16.47
N SER A 598 1.42 0.76 17.24
CA SER A 598 0.42 1.81 17.50
C SER A 598 0.93 2.80 18.55
N PRO A 599 0.37 4.01 18.66
CA PRO A 599 0.77 4.97 19.68
C PRO A 599 0.62 4.46 21.13
N MET A 600 -0.23 3.45 21.36
CA MET A 600 -0.46 2.82 22.66
C MET A 600 0.33 1.51 22.83
N GLY A 601 1.08 1.06 21.82
CA GLY A 601 1.69 -0.27 21.78
C GLY A 601 2.66 -0.53 22.93
N GLU A 602 3.59 0.40 23.20
CA GLU A 602 4.55 0.25 24.29
C GLU A 602 3.87 0.24 25.67
N ALA A 603 2.89 1.11 25.89
CA ALA A 603 2.13 1.16 27.15
C ALA A 603 1.31 -0.12 27.36
N ALA A 604 0.56 -0.53 26.33
CA ALA A 604 -0.20 -1.77 26.32
C ALA A 604 0.70 -2.99 26.59
N GLN A 605 1.89 -3.01 26.02
CA GLN A 605 2.85 -4.10 26.21
C GLN A 605 3.36 -4.18 27.65
N ARG A 606 3.69 -3.04 28.27
CA ARG A 606 4.10 -3.00 29.69
C ARG A 606 2.96 -3.46 30.59
N GLU A 607 1.78 -2.88 30.44
CA GLU A 607 0.60 -3.20 31.26
C GLU A 607 0.16 -4.66 31.09
N ARG A 608 0.25 -5.20 29.87
CA ARG A 608 0.01 -6.62 29.60
C ARG A 608 0.96 -7.52 30.38
N ASN A 609 2.25 -7.16 30.47
CA ASN A 609 3.22 -7.96 31.22
C ASN A 609 2.96 -7.91 32.73
N ASP A 610 2.53 -6.77 33.24
CA ASP A 610 2.12 -6.61 34.63
C ASP A 610 0.88 -7.46 34.93
N LEU A 611 -0.13 -7.41 34.06
CA LEU A 611 -1.31 -8.26 34.11
C LEU A 611 -0.96 -9.76 34.09
N LEU A 612 -0.07 -10.18 33.19
CA LEU A 612 0.39 -11.58 33.12
C LEU A 612 1.09 -12.01 34.41
N SER A 613 1.88 -11.12 35.01
CA SER A 613 2.53 -11.36 36.30
C SER A 613 1.53 -11.50 37.43
N GLU A 614 0.47 -10.69 37.44
CA GLU A 614 -0.64 -10.80 38.40
C GLU A 614 -1.42 -12.10 38.23
N MET A 615 -1.71 -12.50 36.99
CA MET A 615 -2.44 -13.73 36.69
C MET A 615 -1.68 -14.99 37.14
N GLY A 616 -0.35 -15.00 37.05
CA GLY A 616 0.50 -16.11 37.47
C GLY A 616 0.08 -17.45 36.87
N ASN A 617 -0.26 -18.43 37.71
CA ASN A 617 -0.71 -19.75 37.25
C ASN A 617 -2.10 -19.76 36.57
N ASN A 618 -2.82 -18.63 36.59
CA ASN A 618 -4.14 -18.48 35.97
C ASN A 618 -4.07 -17.92 34.53
N VAL A 619 -2.87 -17.66 34.01
CA VAL A 619 -2.67 -17.28 32.60
C VAL A 619 -3.27 -18.40 31.71
N PRO A 620 -4.12 -18.05 30.72
CA PRO A 620 -4.70 -19.04 29.84
C PRO A 620 -3.63 -19.81 29.05
N GLY A 621 -3.86 -21.11 28.83
CA GLY A 621 -2.99 -21.95 28.02
C GLY A 621 -3.09 -21.67 26.52
N ASN A 622 -2.31 -22.40 25.73
CA ASN A 622 -2.24 -22.23 24.27
C ASN A 622 -3.54 -22.54 23.52
N ASP A 623 -4.49 -23.24 24.16
CA ASP A 623 -5.81 -23.58 23.61
C ASP A 623 -6.87 -22.50 23.84
N TRP A 624 -6.54 -21.44 24.59
CA TRP A 624 -7.43 -20.32 24.82
C TRP A 624 -7.56 -19.42 23.58
N ASP A 625 -8.79 -19.17 23.16
CA ASP A 625 -9.10 -18.23 22.09
C ASP A 625 -9.45 -16.85 22.67
N PRO A 626 -8.55 -15.85 22.57
CA PRO A 626 -8.83 -14.48 23.02
C PRO A 626 -10.00 -13.86 22.25
N THR A 627 -10.20 -14.23 20.99
CA THR A 627 -11.30 -13.71 20.16
C THR A 627 -12.64 -14.25 20.66
N ALA A 628 -12.73 -15.54 20.97
CA ALA A 628 -13.94 -16.13 21.56
C ALA A 628 -14.23 -15.54 22.95
N CYS A 629 -13.19 -15.24 23.74
CA CYS A 629 -13.33 -14.57 25.02
C CYS A 629 -14.01 -13.19 24.87
N LEU A 630 -13.53 -12.36 23.95
CA LEU A 630 -14.13 -11.05 23.65
C LEU A 630 -15.56 -11.15 23.13
N ARG A 631 -15.84 -12.10 22.22
CA ARG A 631 -17.21 -12.34 21.73
C ARG A 631 -18.17 -12.74 22.86
N THR A 632 -17.73 -13.60 23.77
CA THR A 632 -18.53 -14.03 24.92
C THR A 632 -18.80 -12.86 25.88
N ALA A 633 -17.85 -11.93 25.98
CA ALA A 633 -18.00 -10.69 26.73
C ALA A 633 -18.85 -9.60 26.02
N GLY A 634 -19.34 -9.88 24.81
CA GLY A 634 -20.12 -8.94 24.01
C GLY A 634 -19.29 -7.77 23.48
N VAL A 635 -17.98 -7.94 23.31
CA VAL A 635 -17.09 -6.91 22.76
C VAL A 635 -17.13 -6.94 21.23
N PRO A 636 -17.54 -5.85 20.56
CA PRO A 636 -17.49 -5.76 19.11
C PRO A 636 -16.05 -5.88 18.59
N LEU A 637 -15.84 -6.66 17.54
CA LEU A 637 -14.51 -6.89 16.96
C LEU A 637 -14.32 -5.98 15.75
N ALA A 638 -14.04 -4.71 16.01
CA ALA A 638 -13.86 -3.69 14.98
C ALA A 638 -12.70 -3.99 13.99
N PRO A 639 -12.82 -3.54 12.73
CA PRO A 639 -14.05 -3.04 12.10
C PRO A 639 -15.09 -4.16 11.96
N LEU A 640 -16.37 -3.82 12.11
CA LEU A 640 -17.47 -4.80 11.98
C LEU A 640 -17.77 -5.12 10.51
N ASP A 641 -18.33 -6.30 10.27
CA ASP A 641 -18.64 -6.78 8.92
C ASP A 641 -19.65 -5.84 8.21
N ASP A 642 -20.70 -5.41 8.89
CA ASP A 642 -21.72 -4.48 8.39
C ASP A 642 -21.14 -3.09 8.06
N VAL A 643 -20.20 -2.61 8.88
CA VAL A 643 -19.43 -1.39 8.62
C VAL A 643 -18.59 -1.54 7.34
N MET A 644 -17.91 -2.67 7.18
CA MET A 644 -17.10 -2.92 5.99
C MET A 644 -17.94 -3.17 4.73
N GLU A 645 -19.15 -3.71 4.86
CA GLU A 645 -20.13 -3.80 3.76
C GLU A 645 -20.52 -2.42 3.22
N VAL A 646 -20.77 -1.44 4.11
CA VAL A 646 -21.02 -0.04 3.70
C VAL A 646 -19.80 0.56 3.00
N VAL A 647 -18.60 0.37 3.57
CA VAL A 647 -17.34 0.84 2.97
C VAL A 647 -17.10 0.24 1.59
N GLY A 648 -17.22 -1.08 1.45
CA GLY A 648 -17.04 -1.79 0.18
C GLY A 648 -18.06 -1.36 -0.87
N ARG A 649 -19.32 -1.21 -0.46
CA ARG A 649 -20.38 -0.75 -1.36
C ARG A 649 -20.16 0.68 -1.85
N ALA A 650 -19.86 1.61 -0.95
CA ALA A 650 -19.59 2.99 -1.33
C ALA A 650 -18.36 3.09 -2.23
N LEU A 651 -17.29 2.35 -1.93
CA LEU A 651 -16.05 2.32 -2.72
C LEU A 651 -16.32 1.94 -4.18
N VAL A 652 -16.96 0.79 -4.39
CA VAL A 652 -17.22 0.27 -5.73
C VAL A 652 -18.13 1.21 -6.52
N LEU A 653 -19.24 1.66 -5.91
CA LEU A 653 -20.21 2.53 -6.57
C LEU A 653 -19.63 3.90 -6.93
N LEU A 654 -18.84 4.52 -6.05
CA LEU A 654 -18.20 5.81 -6.33
C LEU A 654 -17.15 5.70 -7.44
N CYS A 655 -16.39 4.60 -7.46
CA CYS A 655 -15.41 4.34 -8.51
C CYS A 655 -16.09 4.20 -9.89
N ASP A 656 -17.14 3.37 -9.96
CA ASP A 656 -17.90 3.13 -11.19
C ASP A 656 -18.69 4.36 -11.67
N GLN A 657 -18.99 5.31 -10.78
CA GLN A 657 -19.65 6.58 -11.10
C GLN A 657 -18.67 7.73 -11.39
N ASN A 658 -17.39 7.44 -11.66
CA ASN A 658 -16.37 8.44 -11.99
C ASN A 658 -16.11 9.46 -10.87
N MET A 659 -16.16 9.04 -9.60
CA MET A 659 -15.92 9.89 -8.41
C MET A 659 -14.65 9.44 -7.66
N PRO A 660 -13.46 9.53 -8.28
CA PRO A 660 -12.25 8.88 -7.76
C PRO A 660 -11.76 9.47 -6.43
N LEU A 661 -11.90 10.78 -6.22
CA LEU A 661 -11.46 11.42 -4.97
C LEU A 661 -12.33 11.05 -3.77
N ALA A 662 -13.63 10.83 -3.98
CA ALA A 662 -14.53 10.31 -2.95
C ALA A 662 -14.27 8.81 -2.67
N ALA A 663 -13.93 8.02 -3.70
CA ALA A 663 -13.60 6.60 -3.56
C ALA A 663 -12.23 6.34 -2.89
N ALA A 664 -11.24 7.21 -3.09
CA ALA A 664 -9.85 6.95 -2.71
C ALA A 664 -9.60 6.68 -1.21
N PRO A 665 -10.25 7.39 -0.26
CA PRO A 665 -10.10 7.07 1.16
C PRO A 665 -10.59 5.66 1.48
N LEU A 666 -11.76 5.26 0.95
CA LEU A 666 -12.32 3.93 1.16
C LEU A 666 -11.42 2.84 0.59
N ALA A 667 -10.86 3.06 -0.61
CA ALA A 667 -9.88 2.14 -1.20
C ALA A 667 -8.67 1.97 -0.28
N SER A 668 -8.19 3.06 0.34
CA SER A 668 -7.06 3.03 1.28
C SER A 668 -7.39 2.24 2.55
N LEU A 669 -8.61 2.38 3.06
CA LEU A 669 -9.10 1.63 4.22
C LEU A 669 -9.18 0.13 3.90
N VAL A 670 -9.86 -0.23 2.80
CA VAL A 670 -9.97 -1.62 2.36
C VAL A 670 -8.59 -2.25 2.11
N ALA A 671 -7.67 -1.52 1.45
CA ALA A 671 -6.31 -1.98 1.22
C ALA A 671 -5.57 -2.30 2.53
N SER A 672 -5.66 -1.40 3.51
CA SER A 672 -5.02 -1.57 4.82
C SER A 672 -5.63 -2.72 5.62
N THR A 673 -6.96 -2.88 5.58
CA THR A 673 -7.67 -3.97 6.25
C THR A 673 -7.33 -5.33 5.66
N GLN A 674 -7.22 -5.42 4.33
CA GLN A 674 -6.86 -6.66 3.63
C GLN A 674 -5.35 -6.90 3.52
N ARG A 675 -4.52 -5.89 3.80
CA ARG A 675 -3.06 -5.88 3.55
C ARG A 675 -2.74 -6.26 2.11
N ASN A 676 -3.36 -5.53 1.18
CA ASN A 676 -3.31 -5.84 -0.24
C ASN A 676 -2.68 -4.68 -1.03
N ASP A 677 -1.49 -4.93 -1.57
CA ASP A 677 -0.68 -3.93 -2.28
C ASP A 677 -1.34 -3.46 -3.58
N ILE A 678 -2.08 -4.35 -4.28
CA ILE A 678 -2.86 -3.99 -5.48
C ILE A 678 -3.89 -2.92 -5.13
N LEU A 679 -4.59 -3.08 -4.00
CA LEU A 679 -5.58 -2.09 -3.55
C LEU A 679 -4.92 -0.79 -3.06
N HIS A 680 -3.69 -0.85 -2.52
CA HIS A 680 -2.92 0.35 -2.21
C HIS A 680 -2.57 1.13 -3.49
N ALA A 681 -2.17 0.45 -4.56
CA ALA A 681 -1.91 1.08 -5.86
C ALA A 681 -3.18 1.69 -6.47
N VAL A 682 -4.32 1.00 -6.38
CA VAL A 682 -5.64 1.55 -6.79
C VAL A 682 -5.97 2.79 -5.96
N ALA A 683 -5.81 2.75 -4.64
CA ALA A 683 -6.09 3.88 -3.77
C ALA A 683 -5.23 5.11 -4.07
N ALA A 684 -3.92 4.91 -4.31
CA ALA A 684 -3.00 5.97 -4.70
C ALA A 684 -3.40 6.59 -6.05
N SER A 685 -3.73 5.74 -7.04
CA SER A 685 -4.17 6.16 -8.37
C SER A 685 -5.50 6.92 -8.33
N LEU A 686 -6.47 6.47 -7.53
CA LEU A 686 -7.71 7.21 -7.30
C LEU A 686 -7.47 8.56 -6.63
N ARG A 687 -6.50 8.68 -5.72
CA ARG A 687 -6.17 9.92 -4.99
C ARG A 687 -5.36 10.93 -5.80
N GLN A 688 -4.42 10.47 -6.61
CA GLN A 688 -3.45 11.34 -7.28
C GLN A 688 -3.68 11.43 -8.79
N GLY A 689 -4.23 10.39 -9.42
CA GLY A 689 -4.32 10.31 -10.88
C GLY A 689 -2.93 10.15 -11.50
N VAL A 690 -2.80 10.60 -12.74
CA VAL A 690 -1.54 10.65 -13.50
C VAL A 690 -0.89 12.03 -13.44
#